data_AF-A0A0G0K349-F1
#
_entry.id   AF-A0A0G0K349-F1
#
_cell.length_a   1.000
_cell.length_b   1.000
_cell.length_c   1.000
_cell.angle_alpha   90.00
_cell.angle_beta   90.00
_cell.angle_gamma   90.00
#
_symmetry.space_group_name_H-M   'P 1'
#
loop_
_entity.id
_entity.type
_entity.pdbx_description
1 polymer ?
#
loop_
_entity_poly.entity_id
_entity_poly.type
_entity_poly.pdbx_seq_one_letter_code
_entity_poly.pdbx_strand_id
1 'polypeptide(L)'
;MKRILFIFLLIFFAFLPSETNAAGMEARFFSSNQSNIIWEVGFRIISSYDPERPARWVTHSTVYRDWVTGTYPNLSWCQGWNRCSRTNLSNLPGRPGYAIQYGTACLDPNAQAFQDTQSGDYKWRVSANITTYNRDADLAWFSNNGGGRLEFGGFYNTRNCPTIPIPNPPTGRSATTSCTSLNSSKINFEWNPIAHDSYYEFRYRRSNPQGNWINDRVGNGTGNDGKIHHTVTGLADNTWYDWQVKGHTTGSWPGPTDWSQIETVKSANNNACETRDLDITFFRFPGGPDTETSDARVTIRNIGNTEINRDFYVRVDNKQNRTGDSQRWQVRQTVSPRESISHTFNNMARPPAGDYIALAEVDSGRDIAESDETNNTARDPYTTTAPAGTYSLSGGVFIDTDPVGQRNGELYTNPLNPERILINNRNLNTYANSRFDATGFYVPGLSAGAYDVEFPTPIRQNYVVSFHPERYRVTVGPNGVNLDFGISQTTQQASWFQGVGGYMRSDAGSSVTIPAGQYFSITSPALLSPGVIFNFNVNRKSTKNWFVSSPFREGISKMSYTYISDALRKGRATQHNLFGAGAQCGGGVSPNCFLDNPPGGYFYTNNRDIVIKKAVFRSNSKYVFLIDGDLTIDINDPNNNDKAPWVVPPGTSVLFIAKGNIIIDPNVTHIEGVFSADGDFIVNSKDPADDSQLIIEGSVIANAKRDSANTKPFDNKRDLGDSNNTTPSVKIIYRPDFVLNAPPLIRYSNYNFHEVAPQGQ
;
A
#
# COMPACT_ATOMS: atom_id res chain seq x y z
N MET A 1 -48.49 -1.93 -46.67
CA MET A 1 -49.54 -1.16 -47.37
C MET A 1 -48.91 0.18 -47.79
N LYS A 2 -49.03 0.55 -49.08
CA LYS A 2 -48.20 1.50 -49.88
C LYS A 2 -46.81 0.92 -50.26
N ARG A 3 -46.42 0.79 -51.54
CA ARG A 3 -46.96 1.18 -52.87
C ARG A 3 -46.25 0.27 -53.89
N ILE A 4 -46.89 -0.63 -54.64
CA ILE A 4 -47.58 -0.41 -55.92
C ILE A 4 -46.97 0.73 -56.76
N LEU A 5 -46.31 0.33 -57.86
CA LEU A 5 -46.60 0.71 -59.25
C LEU A 5 -45.42 1.28 -60.07
N PHE A 6 -45.44 0.83 -61.32
CA PHE A 6 -44.83 1.36 -62.55
C PHE A 6 -43.34 1.05 -62.79
N ILE A 7 -42.97 0.15 -63.73
CA ILE A 7 -43.36 -0.04 -65.15
C ILE A 7 -43.01 1.18 -66.01
N PHE A 8 -42.50 0.89 -67.23
CA PHE A 8 -41.86 1.71 -68.26
C PHE A 8 -40.33 1.67 -68.14
N LEU A 9 -39.53 1.24 -69.11
CA LEU A 9 -39.68 1.15 -70.57
C LEU A 9 -38.44 0.32 -71.00
N LEU A 10 -38.55 -0.87 -71.61
CA LEU A 10 -38.46 -1.03 -73.06
C LEU A 10 -38.72 -2.50 -73.40
N ILE A 11 -39.86 -2.74 -74.03
CA ILE A 11 -40.06 -3.81 -75.00
C ILE A 11 -39.22 -3.42 -76.23
N PHE A 12 -38.39 -4.32 -76.75
CA PHE A 12 -38.20 -4.60 -78.18
C PHE A 12 -37.05 -5.62 -78.33
N PHE A 13 -37.39 -6.90 -78.40
CA PHE A 13 -37.15 -7.75 -79.58
C PHE A 13 -37.43 -9.23 -79.27
N ALA A 14 -38.18 -9.84 -80.20
CA ALA A 14 -38.14 -11.25 -80.57
C ALA A 14 -38.71 -12.30 -79.60
N PHE A 15 -40.04 -12.45 -79.67
CA PHE A 15 -40.65 -13.79 -79.57
C PHE A 15 -40.28 -14.61 -80.81
N LEU A 16 -39.31 -15.51 -80.67
CA LEU A 16 -39.23 -16.79 -81.37
C LEU A 16 -38.70 -17.83 -80.36
N PRO A 17 -39.28 -19.04 -80.26
CA PRO A 17 -38.78 -20.07 -79.36
C PRO A 17 -37.42 -20.56 -79.86
N SER A 18 -36.34 -20.28 -79.11
CA SER A 18 -35.01 -20.80 -79.43
C SER A 18 -34.93 -22.28 -79.07
N GLU A 19 -34.62 -23.11 -80.07
CA GLU A 19 -34.36 -24.53 -79.93
C GLU A 19 -33.37 -24.81 -78.78
N THR A 20 -33.77 -25.68 -77.87
CA THR A 20 -32.93 -26.14 -76.76
C THR A 20 -31.80 -27.02 -77.30
N ASN A 21 -30.59 -26.46 -77.32
CA ASN A 21 -29.34 -27.13 -77.67
C ASN A 21 -29.10 -28.40 -76.83
N ALA A 22 -28.97 -29.55 -77.49
CA ALA A 22 -28.53 -30.79 -76.88
C ALA A 22 -26.99 -30.83 -76.84
N ALA A 23 -26.40 -31.07 -75.66
CA ALA A 23 -24.97 -31.34 -75.51
C ALA A 23 -24.75 -32.86 -75.48
N GLY A 24 -23.85 -33.36 -76.33
CA GLY A 24 -23.45 -34.77 -76.38
C GLY A 24 -22.14 -35.00 -75.62
N MET A 25 -21.93 -36.22 -75.11
CA MET A 25 -20.67 -36.65 -74.50
C MET A 25 -20.02 -37.73 -75.37
N GLU A 26 -18.73 -37.60 -75.64
CA GLU A 26 -17.92 -38.63 -76.33
C GLU A 26 -16.83 -39.12 -75.37
N ALA A 27 -16.62 -40.44 -75.30
CA ALA A 27 -15.52 -41.07 -74.57
C ALA A 27 -14.63 -41.86 -75.54
N ARG A 28 -13.31 -41.78 -75.37
CA ARG A 28 -12.36 -42.59 -76.15
C ARG A 28 -11.36 -43.29 -75.24
N PHE A 29 -11.00 -44.51 -75.63
CA PHE A 29 -10.06 -45.38 -74.94
C PHE A 29 -8.83 -45.59 -75.84
N PHE A 30 -7.63 -45.39 -75.31
CA PHE A 30 -6.37 -45.66 -76.02
C PHE A 30 -5.52 -46.63 -75.20
N SER A 31 -4.81 -47.53 -75.87
CA SER A 31 -3.86 -48.47 -75.26
C SER A 31 -2.52 -48.33 -75.98
N SER A 32 -1.45 -48.06 -75.25
CA SER A 32 -0.10 -48.03 -75.82
C SER A 32 0.78 -49.11 -75.17
N ASN A 33 1.22 -50.05 -76.00
CA ASN A 33 2.20 -51.13 -75.79
C ASN A 33 1.76 -52.46 -75.10
N GLN A 34 1.89 -53.51 -75.93
CA GLN A 34 2.25 -54.95 -75.77
C GLN A 34 2.02 -55.74 -74.48
N SER A 35 1.36 -55.23 -73.44
CA SER A 35 1.13 -55.97 -72.19
C SER A 35 -0.34 -56.20 -71.82
N ASN A 36 -1.30 -55.89 -72.71
CA ASN A 36 -2.74 -56.09 -72.46
C ASN A 36 -3.22 -55.54 -71.09
N ILE A 37 -2.71 -54.38 -70.66
CA ILE A 37 -3.23 -53.64 -69.51
C ILE A 37 -3.61 -52.24 -70.00
N ILE A 38 -4.89 -51.89 -69.82
CA ILE A 38 -5.46 -50.59 -70.19
C ILE A 38 -5.06 -49.56 -69.14
N TRP A 39 -4.48 -48.44 -69.57
CA TRP A 39 -4.30 -47.26 -68.73
C TRP A 39 -4.77 -46.04 -69.54
N GLU A 40 -5.66 -45.24 -68.95
CA GLU A 40 -6.30 -44.00 -69.46
C GLU A 40 -7.69 -44.13 -70.12
N VAL A 41 -8.65 -43.43 -69.49
CA VAL A 41 -9.98 -43.11 -70.03
C VAL A 41 -10.11 -41.59 -70.08
N GLY A 42 -10.46 -41.02 -71.23
CA GLY A 42 -10.73 -39.59 -71.39
C GLY A 42 -12.18 -39.32 -71.79
N PHE A 43 -12.82 -38.35 -71.12
CA PHE A 43 -14.16 -37.88 -71.46
C PHE A 43 -14.11 -36.47 -72.05
N ARG A 44 -14.96 -36.19 -73.05
CA ARG A 44 -15.18 -34.83 -73.58
C ARG A 44 -16.67 -34.51 -73.60
N ILE A 45 -17.04 -33.36 -73.03
CA ILE A 45 -18.38 -32.76 -73.19
C ILE A 45 -18.34 -31.86 -74.43
N ILE A 46 -19.23 -32.07 -75.39
CA ILE A 46 -19.33 -31.27 -76.60
C ILE A 46 -20.61 -30.43 -76.52
N SER A 47 -20.47 -29.12 -76.30
CA SER A 47 -21.58 -28.18 -76.49
C SER A 47 -21.69 -27.80 -77.97
N SER A 48 -22.91 -27.70 -78.50
CA SER A 48 -23.22 -27.46 -79.93
C SER A 48 -22.80 -26.09 -80.49
N TYR A 49 -22.03 -25.29 -79.77
CA TYR A 49 -21.52 -24.00 -80.25
C TYR A 49 -20.10 -24.18 -80.78
N ASP A 50 -19.98 -24.32 -82.11
CA ASP A 50 -18.76 -24.39 -82.95
C ASP A 50 -18.31 -25.81 -83.39
N PRO A 51 -18.91 -26.38 -84.46
CA PRO A 51 -18.49 -27.63 -85.07
C PRO A 51 -17.23 -27.52 -85.99
N GLU A 52 -16.62 -26.34 -86.18
CA GLU A 52 -15.60 -26.16 -87.23
C GLU A 52 -14.21 -25.72 -86.75
N ARG A 53 -13.91 -25.80 -85.45
CA ARG A 53 -12.54 -25.69 -84.95
C ARG A 53 -12.07 -26.95 -84.24
N PRO A 54 -11.19 -27.78 -84.85
CA PRO A 54 -10.49 -28.82 -84.12
C PRO A 54 -9.55 -28.15 -83.11
N ALA A 55 -9.99 -28.01 -81.87
CA ALA A 55 -9.08 -27.72 -80.77
C ALA A 55 -8.01 -28.83 -80.77
N ARG A 56 -6.77 -28.45 -81.11
CA ARG A 56 -5.62 -29.35 -81.14
C ARG A 56 -5.57 -30.15 -79.85
N TRP A 57 -5.48 -31.48 -79.98
CA TRP A 57 -5.05 -32.34 -78.89
C TRP A 57 -3.66 -31.88 -78.47
N VAL A 58 -3.55 -31.26 -77.30
CA VAL A 58 -2.25 -30.89 -76.75
C VAL A 58 -1.68 -32.14 -76.09
N THR A 59 -0.90 -32.92 -76.84
CA THR A 59 -0.09 -34.01 -76.33
C THR A 59 1.09 -33.44 -75.53
N HIS A 60 0.93 -33.27 -74.21
CA HIS A 60 2.05 -32.98 -73.31
C HIS A 60 2.85 -34.27 -73.05
N SER A 61 3.77 -34.62 -73.95
CA SER A 61 4.57 -35.86 -73.80
C SER A 61 5.91 -35.69 -73.07
N THR A 62 6.32 -34.49 -72.68
CA THR A 62 7.66 -34.26 -72.08
C THR A 62 7.67 -33.93 -70.60
N VAL A 63 6.57 -33.48 -69.99
CA VAL A 63 6.56 -33.08 -68.56
C VAL A 63 6.34 -34.27 -67.61
N TYR A 64 5.95 -35.44 -68.12
CA TYR A 64 5.65 -36.61 -67.27
C TYR A 64 6.85 -37.54 -67.02
N ARG A 65 7.92 -37.43 -67.83
CA ARG A 65 9.11 -38.29 -67.67
C ARG A 65 9.96 -37.88 -66.45
N ASP A 66 9.88 -36.62 -66.04
CA ASP A 66 10.69 -36.07 -64.95
C ASP A 66 10.00 -36.13 -63.57
N TRP A 67 8.72 -36.50 -63.52
CA TRP A 67 8.00 -36.77 -62.24
C TRP A 67 8.15 -38.21 -61.75
N VAL A 68 8.63 -39.12 -62.61
CA VAL A 68 8.81 -40.53 -62.28
C VAL A 68 10.25 -40.85 -61.81
N THR A 69 11.21 -39.94 -62.00
CA THR A 69 12.63 -40.16 -61.66
C THR A 69 13.17 -39.36 -60.46
N GLY A 70 12.37 -38.49 -59.85
CA GLY A 70 12.55 -38.08 -58.44
C GLY A 70 13.89 -37.43 -58.05
N THR A 71 14.40 -36.45 -58.81
CA THR A 71 15.60 -35.69 -58.44
C THR A 71 15.36 -34.18 -58.46
N TYR A 72 14.89 -33.61 -57.35
CA TYR A 72 15.36 -32.35 -56.71
C TYR A 72 14.62 -32.15 -55.36
N PRO A 73 15.30 -31.70 -54.27
CA PRO A 73 14.69 -31.54 -52.96
C PRO A 73 14.16 -30.11 -52.79
N ASN A 74 12.88 -29.97 -52.44
CA ASN A 74 12.20 -28.82 -51.80
C ASN A 74 10.87 -28.47 -52.45
N LEU A 75 9.82 -29.26 -52.22
CA LEU A 75 8.44 -28.78 -52.18
C LEU A 75 7.63 -29.63 -51.19
N SER A 76 7.26 -29.02 -50.07
CA SER A 76 6.59 -29.62 -48.90
C SER A 76 5.06 -29.67 -49.00
N TRP A 77 4.50 -29.76 -50.21
CA TRP A 77 3.04 -29.74 -50.39
C TRP A 77 2.59 -30.63 -51.55
N CYS A 78 2.69 -31.96 -51.38
CA CYS A 78 1.94 -32.96 -52.15
C CYS A 78 1.87 -34.26 -51.32
N GLN A 79 0.73 -34.57 -50.72
CA GLN A 79 0.45 -35.87 -50.12
C GLN A 79 -0.45 -36.69 -51.06
N GLY A 80 0.08 -37.80 -51.58
CA GLY A 80 -0.71 -38.89 -52.14
C GLY A 80 -1.25 -38.69 -53.56
N TRP A 81 -1.19 -39.79 -54.32
CA TRP A 81 -1.53 -39.96 -55.74
C TRP A 81 -3.01 -39.71 -56.13
N ASN A 82 -3.79 -38.96 -55.35
CA ASN A 82 -5.24 -38.85 -55.58
C ASN A 82 -5.85 -37.45 -55.59
N ARG A 83 -5.12 -36.35 -55.39
CA ARG A 83 -5.72 -34.99 -55.53
C ARG A 83 -4.71 -33.92 -55.95
N CYS A 84 -4.89 -33.40 -57.16
CA CYS A 84 -4.33 -32.10 -57.58
C CYS A 84 -5.44 -31.25 -58.20
N SER A 85 -6.07 -30.36 -57.40
CA SER A 85 -6.95 -29.31 -57.92
C SER A 85 -6.26 -27.95 -57.77
N ARG A 86 -6.08 -27.20 -58.87
CA ARG A 86 -5.67 -25.79 -58.81
C ARG A 86 -6.90 -24.91 -58.56
N THR A 87 -7.04 -24.40 -57.35
CA THR A 87 -7.88 -23.23 -57.06
C THR A 87 -7.02 -21.97 -57.09
N ASN A 88 -7.04 -21.26 -58.22
CA ASN A 88 -6.96 -19.79 -58.33
C ASN A 88 -6.83 -19.38 -59.81
N LEU A 89 -7.98 -19.20 -60.47
CA LEU A 89 -8.11 -18.40 -61.69
C LEU A 89 -9.31 -17.45 -61.52
N SER A 90 -9.28 -16.64 -60.47
CA SER A 90 -10.10 -15.43 -60.42
C SER A 90 -9.29 -14.30 -61.08
N ASN A 91 -9.68 -13.92 -62.30
CA ASN A 91 -9.62 -12.57 -62.89
C ASN A 91 -9.33 -12.59 -64.40
N LEU A 92 -10.26 -13.11 -65.21
CA LEU A 92 -10.62 -12.53 -66.50
C LEU A 92 -12.11 -12.80 -66.77
N PRO A 93 -12.92 -11.82 -67.20
CA PRO A 93 -14.36 -11.99 -67.36
C PRO A 93 -14.69 -12.74 -68.67
N GLY A 94 -15.58 -13.74 -68.59
CA GLY A 94 -16.43 -14.12 -69.73
C GLY A 94 -16.17 -15.43 -70.49
N ARG A 95 -15.46 -16.44 -69.95
CA ARG A 95 -15.44 -17.81 -70.53
C ARG A 95 -15.35 -18.91 -69.45
N PRO A 96 -16.18 -19.96 -69.48
CA PRO A 96 -16.07 -21.09 -68.54
C PRO A 96 -14.82 -21.92 -68.87
N GLY A 97 -13.95 -22.10 -67.88
CA GLY A 97 -12.74 -22.91 -67.98
C GLY A 97 -13.05 -24.40 -68.02
N TYR A 98 -12.48 -25.09 -69.00
CA TYR A 98 -12.58 -26.54 -69.21
C TYR A 98 -11.78 -27.29 -68.14
N ALA A 99 -12.43 -28.15 -67.34
CA ALA A 99 -11.75 -29.08 -66.46
C ALA A 99 -11.60 -30.43 -67.19
N ILE A 100 -10.38 -30.91 -67.35
CA ILE A 100 -10.07 -32.27 -67.84
C ILE A 100 -9.30 -32.98 -66.72
N GLN A 101 -9.80 -34.13 -66.29
CA GLN A 101 -9.19 -34.95 -65.25
C GLN A 101 -8.87 -36.33 -65.84
N TYR A 102 -7.65 -36.83 -65.57
CA TYR A 102 -7.16 -38.13 -66.03
C TYR A 102 -6.99 -39.06 -64.82
N GLY A 103 -7.28 -40.35 -64.99
CA GLY A 103 -7.08 -41.38 -63.97
C GLY A 103 -6.58 -42.68 -64.58
N THR A 104 -5.71 -43.36 -63.84
CA THR A 104 -5.19 -44.71 -64.13
C THR A 104 -5.80 -45.69 -63.13
N ALA A 105 -6.30 -46.84 -63.57
CA ALA A 105 -6.93 -47.82 -62.69
C ALA A 105 -6.36 -49.24 -62.86
N CYS A 106 -5.73 -49.75 -61.80
CA CYS A 106 -5.94 -51.12 -61.34
C CYS A 106 -6.60 -50.97 -59.97
N LEU A 107 -7.89 -51.28 -59.85
CA LEU A 107 -8.67 -51.02 -58.63
C LEU A 107 -9.08 -52.32 -57.93
N ASP A 108 -8.90 -52.26 -56.60
CA ASP A 108 -9.38 -53.18 -55.56
C ASP A 108 -10.91 -53.43 -55.67
N PRO A 109 -11.40 -54.68 -55.50
CA PRO A 109 -12.83 -55.00 -55.53
C PRO A 109 -13.70 -54.28 -54.49
N ASN A 110 -13.13 -53.54 -53.52
CA ASN A 110 -13.87 -52.82 -52.48
C ASN A 110 -13.87 -51.29 -52.60
N ALA A 111 -13.47 -50.71 -53.75
CA ALA A 111 -13.44 -49.25 -53.91
C ALA A 111 -14.86 -48.63 -53.97
N GLN A 112 -15.19 -47.80 -52.98
CA GLN A 112 -16.43 -47.01 -52.91
C GLN A 112 -16.41 -45.86 -53.93
N ALA A 113 -17.61 -45.50 -54.41
CA ALA A 113 -17.88 -44.56 -55.49
C ALA A 113 -17.10 -43.22 -55.39
N PHE A 114 -16.55 -42.76 -56.52
CA PHE A 114 -15.96 -41.43 -56.65
C PHE A 114 -17.04 -40.35 -56.72
N GLN A 115 -16.92 -39.29 -55.93
CA GLN A 115 -17.86 -38.16 -55.85
C GLN A 115 -17.11 -36.84 -56.10
N ASP A 116 -17.66 -35.99 -56.98
CA ASP A 116 -17.31 -34.57 -57.07
C ASP A 116 -18.59 -33.73 -57.14
N THR A 117 -18.60 -32.58 -56.47
CA THR A 117 -19.76 -31.72 -56.24
C THR A 117 -19.39 -30.29 -56.62
N GLN A 118 -20.02 -29.75 -57.66
CA GLN A 118 -20.05 -28.30 -57.90
C GLN A 118 -21.48 -27.82 -58.17
N SER A 119 -21.88 -26.74 -57.49
CA SER A 119 -23.23 -26.17 -57.55
C SER A 119 -23.39 -25.23 -58.75
N GLY A 120 -24.38 -25.49 -59.60
CA GLY A 120 -24.86 -24.56 -60.62
C GLY A 120 -26.09 -25.11 -61.34
N ASP A 121 -27.22 -24.39 -61.26
CA ASP A 121 -28.50 -24.78 -61.84
C ASP A 121 -28.48 -24.70 -63.39
N TYR A 122 -28.12 -25.80 -64.04
CA TYR A 122 -28.40 -26.03 -65.45
C TYR A 122 -29.06 -27.40 -65.62
N LYS A 123 -30.28 -27.43 -66.20
CA LYS A 123 -31.00 -28.67 -66.54
C LYS A 123 -30.45 -29.25 -67.83
N TRP A 124 -29.61 -30.27 -67.74
CA TRP A 124 -29.06 -31.01 -68.89
C TRP A 124 -29.98 -32.18 -69.28
N ARG A 125 -30.47 -32.24 -70.53
CA ARG A 125 -30.97 -33.49 -71.13
C ARG A 125 -29.84 -34.13 -71.93
N VAL A 126 -29.45 -35.35 -71.58
CA VAL A 126 -28.43 -36.14 -72.30
C VAL A 126 -29.14 -37.28 -73.03
N SER A 127 -28.99 -37.35 -74.34
CA SER A 127 -29.31 -38.51 -75.17
C SER A 127 -28.02 -39.25 -75.49
N ALA A 128 -27.87 -40.49 -75.01
CA ALA A 128 -26.68 -41.30 -75.24
C ALA A 128 -26.87 -42.21 -76.47
N ASN A 129 -26.16 -41.93 -77.56
CA ASN A 129 -25.82 -42.94 -78.56
C ASN A 129 -24.40 -43.43 -78.21
N ILE A 130 -24.29 -44.63 -77.62
CA ILE A 130 -23.00 -45.24 -77.30
C ILE A 130 -22.60 -46.16 -78.46
N THR A 131 -21.50 -45.83 -79.13
CA THR A 131 -20.87 -46.71 -80.13
C THR A 131 -19.55 -47.22 -79.54
N THR A 132 -19.54 -48.44 -78.99
CA THR A 132 -18.31 -49.10 -78.48
C THR A 132 -17.59 -49.83 -79.60
N TYR A 133 -16.28 -49.58 -79.77
CA TYR A 133 -15.45 -50.20 -80.82
C TYR A 133 -14.57 -51.38 -80.35
N ASN A 134 -14.75 -51.87 -79.12
CA ASN A 134 -14.13 -53.11 -78.62
C ASN A 134 -15.04 -53.76 -77.55
N ARG A 135 -15.27 -55.07 -77.63
CA ARG A 135 -16.31 -55.81 -76.88
C ARG A 135 -15.95 -56.25 -75.44
N ASP A 136 -14.90 -55.72 -74.84
CA ASP A 136 -14.38 -56.26 -73.56
C ASP A 136 -14.57 -55.35 -72.33
N ALA A 137 -15.45 -54.34 -72.43
CA ALA A 137 -15.88 -53.55 -71.28
C ALA A 137 -17.33 -53.06 -71.46
N ASP A 138 -18.25 -53.59 -70.65
CA ASP A 138 -19.63 -53.11 -70.56
C ASP A 138 -19.76 -52.08 -69.41
N LEU A 139 -20.49 -50.99 -69.66
CA LEU A 139 -20.84 -50.00 -68.65
C LEU A 139 -22.15 -50.43 -67.96
N ALA A 140 -22.09 -50.81 -66.69
CA ALA A 140 -23.23 -51.45 -66.02
C ALA A 140 -24.42 -50.51 -65.77
N TRP A 141 -24.20 -49.22 -65.48
CA TRP A 141 -25.29 -48.24 -65.34
C TRP A 141 -24.81 -46.79 -65.49
N PHE A 142 -25.78 -45.92 -65.81
CA PHE A 142 -25.64 -44.47 -65.90
C PHE A 142 -26.87 -43.80 -65.26
N SER A 143 -26.66 -42.81 -64.38
CA SER A 143 -27.77 -42.01 -63.84
C SER A 143 -27.44 -40.53 -63.76
N ASN A 144 -28.42 -39.69 -64.11
CA ASN A 144 -28.39 -38.24 -63.95
C ASN A 144 -29.53 -37.83 -63.01
N ASN A 145 -29.20 -37.41 -61.78
CA ASN A 145 -30.18 -37.11 -60.74
C ASN A 145 -30.70 -35.66 -60.78
N GLY A 146 -30.64 -34.99 -61.94
CA GLY A 146 -31.31 -33.70 -62.16
C GLY A 146 -30.68 -32.49 -61.45
N GLY A 147 -29.54 -32.66 -60.78
CA GLY A 147 -28.80 -31.60 -60.08
C GLY A 147 -27.39 -31.33 -60.63
N GLY A 148 -27.12 -31.65 -61.90
CA GLY A 148 -25.79 -31.46 -62.51
C GLY A 148 -24.74 -32.53 -62.15
N ARG A 149 -25.16 -33.66 -61.56
CA ARG A 149 -24.30 -34.78 -61.15
C ARG A 149 -24.45 -35.97 -62.11
N LEU A 150 -23.32 -36.45 -62.64
CA LEU A 150 -23.22 -37.67 -63.44
C LEU A 150 -22.45 -38.73 -62.67
N GLU A 151 -23.02 -39.92 -62.55
CA GLU A 151 -22.39 -41.08 -61.90
C GLU A 151 -22.20 -42.22 -62.89
N PHE A 152 -21.03 -42.87 -62.83
CA PHE A 152 -20.67 -44.05 -63.61
C PHE A 152 -20.13 -45.13 -62.66
N GLY A 153 -20.50 -46.40 -62.86
CA GLY A 153 -19.99 -47.51 -62.06
C GLY A 153 -19.95 -48.84 -62.80
N GLY A 154 -18.98 -49.68 -62.45
CA GLY A 154 -18.90 -51.11 -62.85
C GLY A 154 -17.97 -51.44 -64.01
N PHE A 155 -16.66 -51.21 -63.88
CA PHE A 155 -15.66 -51.77 -64.82
C PHE A 155 -15.12 -53.10 -64.26
N TYR A 156 -15.34 -54.22 -64.95
CA TYR A 156 -14.78 -55.52 -64.58
C TYR A 156 -13.77 -55.99 -65.64
N ASN A 157 -12.51 -56.19 -65.26
CA ASN A 157 -11.59 -57.07 -66.00
C ASN A 157 -10.85 -57.95 -65.00
N THR A 158 -11.06 -59.27 -65.08
CA THR A 158 -10.68 -60.26 -64.06
C THR A 158 -9.37 -61.01 -64.32
N ARG A 159 -8.55 -60.70 -65.33
CA ARG A 159 -7.34 -61.51 -65.60
C ARG A 159 -6.17 -60.70 -66.15
N ASN A 160 -5.11 -60.54 -65.32
CA ASN A 160 -3.68 -60.27 -65.63
C ASN A 160 -3.07 -59.02 -64.95
N CYS A 161 -2.79 -59.08 -63.64
CA CYS A 161 -1.79 -58.23 -62.98
C CYS A 161 -0.63 -59.11 -62.46
N PRO A 162 0.66 -58.77 -62.72
CA PRO A 162 1.78 -59.51 -62.15
C PRO A 162 1.90 -59.25 -60.63
N THR A 163 1.94 -60.30 -59.82
CA THR A 163 2.20 -60.21 -58.37
C THR A 163 3.71 -60.12 -58.12
N ILE A 164 4.19 -58.94 -57.71
CA ILE A 164 5.51 -58.82 -57.07
C ILE A 164 5.34 -59.35 -55.63
N PRO A 165 6.14 -60.33 -55.16
CA PRO A 165 6.02 -60.82 -53.79
C PRO A 165 6.36 -59.70 -52.80
N ILE A 166 5.46 -59.45 -51.84
CA ILE A 166 5.67 -58.52 -50.74
C ILE A 166 6.84 -59.05 -49.90
N PRO A 167 7.83 -58.23 -49.52
CA PRO A 167 8.91 -58.67 -48.64
C PRO A 167 8.35 -59.24 -47.33
N ASN A 168 8.99 -60.28 -46.80
CA ASN A 168 8.60 -60.85 -45.51
C ASN A 168 8.67 -59.79 -44.39
N PRO A 169 7.82 -59.89 -43.35
CA PRO A 169 7.89 -58.99 -42.20
C PRO A 169 9.29 -58.97 -41.56
N PRO A 170 9.68 -57.87 -40.88
CA PRO A 170 10.98 -57.76 -40.21
C PRO A 170 11.27 -58.96 -39.29
N THR A 171 12.51 -59.47 -39.36
CA THR A 171 12.98 -60.66 -38.62
C THR A 171 14.07 -60.28 -37.60
N GLY A 172 14.61 -61.26 -36.85
CA GLY A 172 15.66 -61.00 -35.84
C GLY A 172 15.20 -60.10 -34.70
N ARG A 173 13.92 -60.20 -34.35
CA ARG A 173 13.23 -59.35 -33.38
C ARG A 173 13.60 -59.76 -31.96
N SER A 174 13.88 -58.76 -31.12
CA SER A 174 14.09 -58.96 -29.69
C SER A 174 13.64 -57.73 -28.93
N ALA A 175 13.08 -57.95 -27.74
CA ALA A 175 12.74 -56.89 -26.81
C ALA A 175 13.46 -57.14 -25.49
N THR A 176 14.25 -56.17 -25.03
CA THR A 176 14.95 -56.22 -23.75
C THR A 176 14.39 -55.19 -22.79
N THR A 177 14.13 -55.62 -21.57
CA THR A 177 13.52 -54.80 -20.53
C THR A 177 14.58 -54.30 -19.58
N SER A 178 14.57 -53.01 -19.29
CA SER A 178 15.50 -52.39 -18.33
C SER A 178 14.80 -51.22 -17.62
N CYS A 179 15.42 -50.66 -16.58
CA CYS A 179 14.95 -49.43 -15.95
C CYS A 179 15.67 -48.23 -16.59
N THR A 180 15.04 -47.06 -16.62
CA THR A 180 15.78 -45.79 -16.67
C THR A 180 16.53 -45.59 -15.36
N SER A 181 17.50 -44.68 -15.31
CA SER A 181 18.27 -44.39 -14.10
C SER A 181 17.44 -43.94 -12.90
N LEU A 182 16.13 -43.68 -13.06
CA LEU A 182 15.25 -43.05 -12.06
C LEU A 182 13.77 -43.46 -12.23
N ASN A 183 13.42 -44.72 -11.92
CA ASN A 183 12.04 -45.16 -11.62
C ASN A 183 11.04 -45.33 -12.78
N SER A 184 11.48 -45.43 -14.04
CA SER A 184 10.57 -45.78 -15.14
C SER A 184 11.01 -47.06 -15.85
N SER A 185 10.06 -47.98 -16.02
CA SER A 185 10.28 -49.16 -16.85
C SER A 185 10.47 -48.73 -18.31
N LYS A 186 11.55 -49.22 -18.96
CA LYS A 186 11.79 -49.05 -20.39
C LYS A 186 11.90 -50.40 -21.09
N ILE A 187 11.47 -50.44 -22.34
CA ILE A 187 11.67 -51.60 -23.21
C ILE A 187 12.40 -51.12 -24.46
N ASN A 188 13.52 -51.76 -24.76
CA ASN A 188 14.28 -51.55 -25.98
C ASN A 188 13.92 -52.67 -26.95
N PHE A 189 13.39 -52.28 -28.10
CA PHE A 189 13.01 -53.16 -29.19
C PHE A 189 14.06 -53.08 -30.28
N GLU A 190 14.43 -54.24 -30.80
CA GLU A 190 15.40 -54.38 -31.87
C GLU A 190 14.87 -55.32 -32.95
N TRP A 191 15.21 -55.05 -34.21
CA TRP A 191 14.94 -55.95 -35.33
C TRP A 191 15.96 -55.77 -36.45
N ASN A 192 16.07 -56.78 -37.31
CA ASN A 192 16.92 -56.71 -38.50
C ASN A 192 16.28 -55.80 -39.56
N PRO A 193 17.08 -54.97 -40.25
CA PRO A 193 16.57 -54.18 -41.37
C PRO A 193 16.16 -55.09 -42.54
N ILE A 194 15.13 -54.71 -43.31
CA ILE A 194 14.81 -55.36 -44.59
C ILE A 194 15.25 -54.46 -45.76
N ALA A 195 15.51 -55.06 -46.92
CA ALA A 195 16.09 -54.36 -48.06
C ALA A 195 15.10 -53.33 -48.65
N HIS A 196 15.61 -52.15 -49.05
CA HIS A 196 14.85 -51.06 -49.69
C HIS A 196 13.83 -50.31 -48.81
N ASP A 197 13.96 -50.41 -47.48
CA ASP A 197 13.10 -49.68 -46.54
C ASP A 197 13.38 -48.18 -46.44
N SER A 198 12.29 -47.45 -46.28
CA SER A 198 12.27 -46.02 -45.99
C SER A 198 12.07 -45.75 -44.50
N TYR A 199 11.19 -46.51 -43.85
CA TYR A 199 10.89 -46.43 -42.41
C TYR A 199 10.13 -47.68 -41.95
N TYR A 200 9.97 -47.83 -40.64
CA TYR A 200 9.16 -48.88 -40.01
C TYR A 200 7.97 -48.27 -39.29
N GLU A 201 6.83 -48.95 -39.35
CA GLU A 201 5.75 -48.74 -38.38
C GLU A 201 5.95 -49.74 -37.24
N PHE A 202 6.15 -49.20 -36.04
CA PHE A 202 6.20 -49.93 -34.79
C PHE A 202 4.86 -49.75 -34.08
N ARG A 203 4.35 -50.79 -33.45
CA ARG A 203 3.18 -50.66 -32.57
C ARG A 203 3.27 -51.55 -31.35
N TYR A 204 2.71 -51.07 -30.26
CA TYR A 204 2.61 -51.82 -29.02
C TYR A 204 1.28 -51.57 -28.31
N ARG A 205 0.85 -52.50 -27.46
CA ARG A 205 -0.33 -52.36 -26.59
C ARG A 205 -0.16 -53.20 -25.33
N ARG A 206 -0.93 -52.93 -24.28
CA ARG A 206 -1.04 -53.86 -23.15
C ARG A 206 -1.65 -55.17 -23.61
N SER A 207 -1.09 -56.30 -23.20
CA SER A 207 -1.61 -57.64 -23.51
C SER A 207 -2.78 -58.02 -22.60
N ASN A 208 -2.79 -57.56 -21.33
CA ASN A 208 -3.86 -57.84 -20.38
C ASN A 208 -4.02 -56.72 -19.32
N PRO A 209 -5.19 -56.06 -19.21
CA PRO A 209 -6.28 -56.11 -20.18
C PRO A 209 -5.80 -55.60 -21.54
N GLN A 210 -6.35 -56.17 -22.62
CA GLN A 210 -5.92 -55.86 -23.97
C GLN A 210 -6.23 -54.38 -24.28
N GLY A 211 -5.18 -53.59 -24.51
CA GLY A 211 -5.29 -52.17 -24.83
C GLY A 211 -5.42 -51.89 -26.33
N ASN A 212 -5.64 -50.63 -26.67
CA ASN A 212 -5.52 -50.16 -28.05
C ASN A 212 -4.06 -50.14 -28.49
N TRP A 213 -3.81 -50.36 -29.79
CA TRP A 213 -2.48 -50.21 -30.38
C TRP A 213 -2.04 -48.75 -30.37
N ILE A 214 -0.87 -48.52 -29.79
CA ILE A 214 -0.11 -47.27 -29.90
C ILE A 214 0.89 -47.47 -31.03
N ASN A 215 0.81 -46.63 -32.05
CA ASN A 215 1.65 -46.72 -33.24
C ASN A 215 2.71 -45.62 -33.22
N ASP A 216 3.92 -45.95 -33.63
CA ASP A 216 5.04 -45.03 -33.80
C ASP A 216 5.75 -45.29 -35.15
N ARG A 217 6.41 -44.27 -35.67
CA ARG A 217 7.16 -44.31 -36.92
C ARG A 217 8.65 -44.27 -36.62
N VAL A 218 9.36 -45.35 -36.94
CA VAL A 218 10.80 -45.50 -36.69
C VAL A 218 11.57 -45.35 -38.00
N GLY A 219 12.64 -44.56 -38.00
CA GLY A 219 13.50 -44.39 -39.18
C GLY A 219 14.23 -45.67 -39.59
N ASN A 220 14.87 -45.66 -40.77
CA ASN A 220 15.62 -46.79 -41.31
C ASN A 220 17.12 -46.81 -40.89
N GLY A 221 17.52 -45.97 -39.93
CA GLY A 221 18.90 -45.91 -39.44
C GLY A 221 19.24 -47.10 -38.55
N THR A 222 20.33 -47.82 -38.88
CA THR A 222 20.84 -48.92 -38.05
C THR A 222 21.80 -48.41 -36.97
N GLY A 223 21.79 -49.07 -35.81
CA GLY A 223 22.81 -48.91 -34.77
C GLY A 223 24.15 -49.51 -35.19
N ASN A 224 25.16 -49.36 -34.34
CA ASN A 224 26.52 -49.90 -34.57
C ASN A 224 26.57 -51.43 -34.69
N ASP A 225 25.53 -52.12 -34.24
CA ASP A 225 25.33 -53.57 -34.33
C ASP A 225 24.59 -54.02 -35.61
N GLY A 226 24.24 -53.07 -36.49
CA GLY A 226 23.54 -53.34 -37.75
C GLY A 226 22.03 -53.57 -37.61
N LYS A 227 21.44 -53.37 -36.42
CA LYS A 227 20.00 -53.51 -36.17
C LYS A 227 19.28 -52.17 -36.10
N ILE A 228 17.95 -52.19 -36.24
CA ILE A 228 17.09 -51.04 -35.95
C ILE A 228 16.72 -51.06 -34.47
N HIS A 229 16.82 -49.92 -33.80
CA HIS A 229 16.56 -49.77 -32.35
C HIS A 229 15.39 -48.82 -32.10
N HIS A 230 14.53 -49.16 -31.15
CA HIS A 230 13.45 -48.30 -30.69
C HIS A 230 13.19 -48.49 -29.19
N THR A 231 13.15 -47.40 -28.43
CA THR A 231 12.94 -47.45 -26.97
C THR A 231 11.60 -46.83 -26.61
N VAL A 232 10.81 -47.55 -25.83
CA VAL A 232 9.56 -47.05 -25.23
C VAL A 232 9.76 -46.86 -23.73
N THR A 233 9.39 -45.68 -23.23
CA THR A 233 9.43 -45.30 -21.81
C THR A 233 8.02 -44.96 -21.30
N GLY A 234 7.85 -44.77 -19.99
CA GLY A 234 6.54 -44.43 -19.42
C GLY A 234 5.53 -45.59 -19.42
N LEU A 235 6.01 -46.82 -19.48
CA LEU A 235 5.19 -48.03 -19.44
C LEU A 235 4.78 -48.33 -17.99
N ALA A 236 3.60 -48.91 -17.82
CA ALA A 236 3.16 -49.36 -16.51
C ALA A 236 3.97 -50.57 -16.05
N ASP A 237 4.25 -50.64 -14.76
CA ASP A 237 5.20 -51.59 -14.20
C ASP A 237 4.69 -53.01 -14.28
N ASN A 238 5.62 -53.96 -14.44
CA ASN A 238 5.35 -55.40 -14.39
C ASN A 238 4.18 -55.82 -15.31
N THR A 239 3.99 -55.11 -16.42
CA THR A 239 2.83 -55.22 -17.31
C THR A 239 3.27 -55.84 -18.63
N TRP A 240 2.50 -56.79 -19.15
CA TRP A 240 2.78 -57.43 -20.43
C TRP A 240 2.32 -56.53 -21.58
N TYR A 241 3.19 -56.41 -22.59
CA TYR A 241 2.97 -55.65 -23.80
C TYR A 241 3.14 -56.53 -25.03
N ASP A 242 2.15 -56.50 -25.92
CA ASP A 242 2.22 -57.05 -27.26
C ASP A 242 2.85 -56.00 -28.16
N TRP A 243 3.75 -56.41 -29.07
CA TRP A 243 4.35 -55.51 -30.03
C TRP A 243 4.50 -56.17 -31.40
N GLN A 244 4.49 -55.32 -32.43
CA GLN A 244 4.69 -55.71 -33.83
C GLN A 244 5.40 -54.59 -34.57
N VAL A 245 6.09 -54.98 -35.63
CA VAL A 245 6.73 -54.05 -36.57
C VAL A 245 6.47 -54.49 -38.00
N LYS A 246 6.35 -53.53 -38.93
CA LYS A 246 6.40 -53.78 -40.37
C LYS A 246 7.25 -52.71 -41.06
N GLY A 247 7.99 -53.11 -42.08
CA GLY A 247 8.75 -52.21 -42.95
C GLY A 247 7.90 -51.61 -44.05
N HIS A 248 8.19 -50.35 -44.40
CA HIS A 248 7.68 -49.66 -45.57
C HIS A 248 8.82 -49.43 -46.56
N THR A 249 8.66 -49.93 -47.78
CA THR A 249 9.66 -49.79 -48.84
C THR A 249 9.45 -48.54 -49.69
N THR A 250 10.54 -47.95 -50.18
CA THR A 250 10.52 -46.82 -51.12
C THR A 250 10.63 -47.31 -52.56
N GLY A 251 9.88 -46.70 -53.49
CA GLY A 251 9.96 -46.97 -54.92
C GLY A 251 8.87 -47.91 -55.44
N SER A 252 9.08 -48.50 -56.62
CA SER A 252 8.12 -49.29 -57.41
C SER A 252 7.70 -50.64 -56.80
N TRP A 253 7.88 -50.83 -55.49
CA TRP A 253 7.61 -52.08 -54.77
C TRP A 253 6.23 -52.07 -54.09
N PRO A 254 5.59 -53.25 -53.91
CA PRO A 254 4.19 -53.35 -53.51
C PRO A 254 4.01 -53.10 -52.01
N GLY A 255 3.84 -51.83 -51.62
CA GLY A 255 3.29 -51.44 -50.31
C GLY A 255 4.09 -51.89 -49.07
N PRO A 256 3.58 -51.61 -47.86
CA PRO A 256 4.21 -52.07 -46.63
C PRO A 256 4.21 -53.60 -46.53
N THR A 257 5.23 -54.14 -45.87
CA THR A 257 5.22 -55.55 -45.44
C THR A 257 4.05 -55.84 -44.50
N ASP A 258 3.69 -57.12 -44.36
CA ASP A 258 2.75 -57.53 -43.32
C ASP A 258 3.31 -57.23 -41.92
N TRP A 259 2.40 -57.06 -40.95
CA TRP A 259 2.81 -56.99 -39.55
C TRP A 259 3.51 -58.29 -39.15
N SER A 260 4.70 -58.16 -38.59
CA SER A 260 5.42 -59.29 -38.01
C SER A 260 4.59 -59.93 -36.87
N GLN A 261 4.80 -61.21 -36.56
CA GLN A 261 3.99 -61.95 -35.58
C GLN A 261 3.95 -61.24 -34.22
N ILE A 262 2.83 -61.25 -33.51
CA ILE A 262 2.77 -60.61 -32.17
C ILE A 262 3.81 -61.26 -31.26
N GLU A 263 4.74 -60.45 -30.75
CA GLU A 263 5.62 -60.84 -29.66
C GLU A 263 5.17 -60.14 -28.39
N THR A 264 5.38 -60.81 -27.25
CA THR A 264 4.96 -60.28 -25.95
C THR A 264 6.18 -60.12 -25.05
N VAL A 265 6.29 -58.96 -24.41
CA VAL A 265 7.39 -58.61 -23.50
C VAL A 265 6.81 -57.99 -22.23
N LYS A 266 7.39 -58.30 -21.08
CA LYS A 266 6.94 -57.75 -19.80
C LYS A 266 7.77 -56.55 -19.40
N SER A 267 7.17 -55.38 -19.19
CA SER A 267 7.89 -54.24 -18.64
C SER A 267 8.53 -54.58 -17.29
N ALA A 268 9.66 -53.94 -16.98
CA ALA A 268 10.35 -54.14 -15.72
C ALA A 268 9.41 -53.84 -14.53
N ASN A 269 9.61 -54.55 -13.42
CA ASN A 269 8.94 -54.23 -12.16
C ASN A 269 9.71 -53.08 -11.51
N ASN A 270 9.07 -51.93 -11.29
CA ASN A 270 9.69 -50.81 -10.58
C ASN A 270 10.14 -51.19 -9.15
N ASN A 271 9.49 -52.16 -8.48
CA ASN A 271 9.94 -52.66 -7.17
C ASN A 271 11.23 -53.49 -7.24
N ALA A 272 11.65 -53.93 -8.42
CA ALA A 272 12.92 -54.61 -8.67
C ALA A 272 13.98 -53.66 -9.26
N CYS A 273 13.63 -52.39 -9.53
CA CYS A 273 14.61 -51.36 -9.84
C CYS A 273 15.27 -50.92 -8.53
N GLU A 274 16.59 -50.85 -8.51
CA GLU A 274 17.33 -50.33 -7.37
C GLU A 274 17.03 -48.83 -7.16
N THR A 275 16.32 -48.47 -6.09
CA THR A 275 16.05 -47.08 -5.70
C THR A 275 16.80 -46.74 -4.41
N ARG A 276 17.56 -45.64 -4.46
CA ARG A 276 18.09 -44.94 -3.28
C ARG A 276 17.25 -43.69 -3.09
N ASP A 277 16.90 -43.36 -1.85
CA ASP A 277 16.03 -42.22 -1.56
C ASP A 277 16.20 -41.82 -0.09
N LEU A 278 16.77 -40.65 0.14
CA LEU A 278 17.12 -40.11 1.45
C LEU A 278 16.11 -39.03 1.82
N ASP A 279 15.29 -39.36 2.82
CA ASP A 279 14.30 -38.45 3.38
C ASP A 279 14.71 -37.95 4.77
N ILE A 280 14.42 -36.68 5.09
CA ILE A 280 14.58 -36.15 6.44
C ILE A 280 13.27 -36.33 7.21
N THR A 281 13.16 -37.45 7.90
CA THR A 281 11.97 -37.80 8.71
C THR A 281 11.80 -36.98 10.00
N PHE A 282 12.87 -36.37 10.51
CA PHE A 282 12.81 -35.48 11.68
C PHE A 282 13.89 -34.41 11.61
N PHE A 283 13.51 -33.17 11.89
CA PHE A 283 14.43 -32.06 12.09
C PHE A 283 13.92 -31.15 13.19
N ARG A 284 14.80 -30.82 14.16
CA ARG A 284 14.51 -29.83 15.19
C ARG A 284 15.76 -28.98 15.48
N PHE A 285 15.57 -27.67 15.50
CA PHE A 285 16.54 -26.67 15.90
C PHE A 285 16.00 -25.91 17.13
N PRO A 286 16.56 -26.10 18.33
CA PRO A 286 16.12 -25.39 19.53
C PRO A 286 16.34 -23.87 19.43
N GLY A 287 15.37 -23.08 19.89
CA GLY A 287 15.52 -21.62 20.10
C GLY A 287 16.03 -21.28 21.51
N GLY A 288 16.16 -19.97 21.80
CA GLY A 288 16.59 -19.46 23.11
C GLY A 288 17.48 -18.21 23.02
N PRO A 289 18.20 -17.83 24.09
CA PRO A 289 19.07 -16.66 24.11
C PRO A 289 20.09 -16.61 22.96
N ASP A 290 20.25 -15.47 22.29
CA ASP A 290 21.16 -15.28 21.14
C ASP A 290 22.66 -15.31 21.51
N THR A 291 22.99 -15.25 22.80
CA THR A 291 24.34 -15.42 23.34
C THR A 291 24.73 -16.88 23.58
N GLU A 292 23.81 -17.81 23.38
CA GLU A 292 24.02 -19.25 23.59
C GLU A 292 24.05 -20.03 22.26
N THR A 293 24.36 -21.32 22.36
CA THR A 293 24.34 -22.25 21.24
C THR A 293 23.14 -23.19 21.29
N SER A 294 22.84 -23.85 20.16
CA SER A 294 21.80 -24.88 20.05
C SER A 294 22.35 -26.18 19.50
N ASP A 295 21.80 -27.28 19.99
CA ASP A 295 22.08 -28.63 19.49
C ASP A 295 20.95 -29.07 18.55
N ALA A 296 21.21 -29.06 17.25
CA ALA A 296 20.21 -29.39 16.24
C ALA A 296 20.19 -30.90 15.98
N ARG A 297 19.01 -31.52 15.96
CA ARG A 297 18.88 -32.96 15.72
C ARG A 297 18.22 -33.23 14.37
N VAL A 298 18.84 -34.10 13.58
CA VAL A 298 18.34 -34.56 12.28
C VAL A 298 18.23 -36.08 12.31
N THR A 299 17.14 -36.63 11.79
CA THR A 299 16.98 -38.05 11.49
C THR A 299 16.69 -38.23 10.01
N ILE A 300 17.58 -38.94 9.34
CA ILE A 300 17.43 -39.29 7.93
C ILE A 300 16.96 -40.74 7.81
N ARG A 301 16.28 -41.06 6.72
CA ARG A 301 15.83 -42.41 6.40
C ARG A 301 16.08 -42.73 4.94
N ASN A 302 16.64 -43.90 4.66
CA ASN A 302 16.62 -44.44 3.30
C ASN A 302 15.23 -45.04 3.03
N ILE A 303 14.35 -44.33 2.31
CA ILE A 303 13.02 -44.82 1.96
C ILE A 303 13.03 -45.69 0.69
N GLY A 304 14.16 -45.73 -0.02
CA GLY A 304 14.44 -46.59 -1.16
C GLY A 304 14.59 -48.07 -0.79
N ASN A 305 14.68 -48.93 -1.81
CA ASN A 305 14.83 -50.37 -1.65
C ASN A 305 16.29 -50.85 -1.78
N THR A 306 17.25 -49.95 -2.02
CA THR A 306 18.67 -50.24 -2.25
C THR A 306 19.53 -49.61 -1.17
N GLU A 307 20.56 -50.33 -0.74
CA GLU A 307 21.54 -49.79 0.21
C GLU A 307 22.29 -48.57 -0.36
N ILE A 308 22.57 -47.63 0.53
CA ILE A 308 23.44 -46.49 0.25
C ILE A 308 24.79 -46.84 0.86
N ASN A 309 25.74 -47.26 0.00
CA ASN A 309 27.05 -47.78 0.37
C ASN A 309 28.20 -46.83 -0.02
N ARG A 310 27.89 -45.53 -0.12
CA ARG A 310 28.83 -44.45 -0.41
C ARG A 310 28.64 -43.32 0.59
N ASP A 311 29.70 -42.55 0.79
CA ASP A 311 29.65 -41.38 1.66
C ASP A 311 28.75 -40.30 1.05
N PHE A 312 27.98 -39.62 1.91
CA PHE A 312 27.18 -38.45 1.55
C PHE A 312 27.15 -37.45 2.72
N TYR A 313 26.69 -36.22 2.46
CA TYR A 313 26.71 -35.14 3.45
C TYR A 313 25.31 -34.70 3.88
N VAL A 314 25.10 -34.65 5.19
CA VAL A 314 23.99 -33.91 5.80
C VAL A 314 24.48 -32.54 6.22
N ARG A 315 23.78 -31.48 5.81
CA ARG A 315 24.05 -30.09 6.22
C ARG A 315 22.91 -29.58 7.09
N VAL A 316 23.24 -28.82 8.13
CA VAL A 316 22.29 -28.00 8.86
C VAL A 316 22.76 -26.55 8.84
N ASP A 317 21.86 -25.66 8.49
CA ASP A 317 22.03 -24.22 8.49
C ASP A 317 21.05 -23.60 9.51
N ASN A 318 21.54 -22.79 10.43
CA ASN A 318 20.68 -22.10 11.40
C ASN A 318 19.81 -20.99 10.75
N LYS A 319 20.06 -20.64 9.48
CA LYS A 319 19.25 -19.71 8.67
C LYS A 319 19.00 -20.29 7.29
N GLN A 320 17.76 -20.21 6.83
CA GLN A 320 17.31 -20.65 5.51
C GLN A 320 18.18 -20.15 4.34
N ASN A 321 18.69 -18.92 4.41
CA ASN A 321 19.49 -18.32 3.33
C ASN A 321 20.99 -18.68 3.40
N ARG A 322 21.39 -19.60 4.30
CA ARG A 322 22.78 -20.02 4.51
C ARG A 322 23.73 -18.86 4.90
N THR A 323 23.18 -17.84 5.54
CA THR A 323 23.91 -16.64 5.99
C THR A 323 24.28 -16.66 7.47
N GLY A 324 24.09 -17.80 8.14
CA GLY A 324 24.42 -17.98 9.56
C GLY A 324 25.40 -19.12 9.77
N ASP A 325 25.29 -19.78 10.91
CA ASP A 325 26.14 -20.91 11.26
C ASP A 325 25.70 -22.16 10.49
N SER A 326 26.67 -22.88 9.94
CA SER A 326 26.47 -24.01 9.04
C SER A 326 27.41 -25.13 9.43
N GLN A 327 26.85 -26.30 9.69
CA GLN A 327 27.63 -27.49 10.01
C GLN A 327 27.28 -28.63 9.05
N ARG A 328 28.27 -29.51 8.83
CA ARG A 328 28.13 -30.68 7.95
C ARG A 328 28.55 -31.95 8.68
N TRP A 329 27.77 -32.99 8.46
CA TRP A 329 28.05 -34.35 8.90
C TRP A 329 28.28 -35.22 7.66
N GLN A 330 29.47 -35.80 7.57
CA GLN A 330 29.76 -36.82 6.56
C GLN A 330 29.29 -38.18 7.09
N VAL A 331 28.29 -38.75 6.43
CA VAL A 331 27.82 -40.11 6.71
C VAL A 331 28.76 -41.07 6.01
N ARG A 332 29.45 -41.93 6.77
CA ARG A 332 30.39 -42.94 6.23
C ARG A 332 29.92 -44.38 6.44
N GLN A 333 28.75 -44.55 7.04
CA GLN A 333 28.15 -45.86 7.27
C GLN A 333 27.22 -46.21 6.11
N THR A 334 27.09 -47.51 5.83
CA THR A 334 26.04 -48.00 4.94
C THR A 334 24.68 -47.71 5.56
N VAL A 335 23.74 -47.20 4.76
CA VAL A 335 22.34 -47.02 5.18
C VAL A 335 21.47 -48.01 4.41
N SER A 336 21.02 -49.03 5.12
CA SER A 336 20.22 -50.13 4.57
C SER A 336 18.83 -49.63 4.14
N PRO A 337 18.13 -50.35 3.25
CA PRO A 337 16.75 -50.02 2.92
C PRO A 337 15.88 -49.89 4.18
N ARG A 338 15.12 -48.81 4.28
CA ARG A 338 14.23 -48.46 5.41
C ARG A 338 14.93 -48.16 6.74
N GLU A 339 16.25 -48.15 6.79
CA GLU A 339 17.02 -47.76 7.98
C GLU A 339 16.93 -46.25 8.23
N SER A 340 16.89 -45.88 9.50
CA SER A 340 16.94 -44.49 9.95
C SER A 340 18.18 -44.26 10.80
N ILE A 341 18.90 -43.18 10.53
CA ILE A 341 20.08 -42.78 11.28
C ILE A 341 19.91 -41.34 11.74
N SER A 342 20.45 -41.03 12.93
CA SER A 342 20.30 -39.70 13.53
C SER A 342 21.65 -39.10 13.88
N HIS A 343 21.72 -37.78 13.79
CA HIS A 343 22.88 -37.02 14.22
C HIS A 343 22.44 -35.76 14.96
N THR A 344 23.28 -35.34 15.91
CA THR A 344 23.09 -34.08 16.63
C THR A 344 24.28 -33.18 16.33
N PHE A 345 23.99 -32.04 15.72
CA PHE A 345 24.93 -30.97 15.43
C PHE A 345 25.04 -30.10 16.67
N ASN A 346 26.13 -30.26 17.41
CA ASN A 346 26.29 -29.60 18.71
C ASN A 346 26.85 -28.19 18.56
N ASN A 347 26.50 -27.33 19.52
CA ASN A 347 27.07 -26.00 19.70
C ASN A 347 26.91 -25.08 18.47
N MET A 348 25.80 -25.17 17.73
CA MET A 348 25.55 -24.24 16.64
C MET A 348 25.21 -22.85 17.19
N ALA A 349 25.91 -21.82 16.74
CA ALA A 349 25.70 -20.45 17.21
C ALA A 349 24.29 -19.97 16.86
N ARG A 350 23.62 -19.26 17.78
CA ARG A 350 22.33 -18.64 17.48
C ARG A 350 22.52 -17.29 16.80
N PRO A 351 21.67 -16.93 15.82
CA PRO A 351 21.65 -15.58 15.29
C PRO A 351 21.09 -14.56 16.30
N PRO A 352 21.29 -13.25 16.08
CA PRO A 352 20.71 -12.19 16.93
C PRO A 352 19.21 -12.38 17.14
N ALA A 353 18.66 -11.82 18.22
CA ALA A 353 17.23 -11.96 18.56
C ALA A 353 16.28 -11.76 17.36
N GLY A 354 15.37 -12.71 17.15
CA GLY A 354 14.41 -12.69 16.05
C GLY A 354 13.80 -14.06 15.74
N ASP A 355 12.89 -14.10 14.76
CA ASP A 355 12.30 -15.34 14.25
C ASP A 355 13.07 -15.84 13.03
N TYR A 356 13.42 -17.13 13.03
CA TYR A 356 14.25 -17.76 12.02
C TYR A 356 13.68 -19.10 11.58
N ILE A 357 14.08 -19.53 10.38
CA ILE A 357 13.82 -20.88 9.87
C ILE A 357 15.18 -21.53 9.70
N ALA A 358 15.43 -22.61 10.45
CA ALA A 358 16.58 -23.48 10.22
C ALA A 358 16.29 -24.41 9.05
N LEU A 359 17.35 -24.84 8.35
CA LEU A 359 17.27 -25.72 7.19
C LEU A 359 18.19 -26.91 7.38
N ALA A 360 17.68 -28.11 7.19
CA ALA A 360 18.47 -29.34 7.07
C ALA A 360 18.37 -29.87 5.65
N GLU A 361 19.49 -30.34 5.11
CA GLU A 361 19.57 -30.93 3.78
C GLU A 361 20.37 -32.24 3.85
N VAL A 362 19.79 -33.34 3.37
CA VAL A 362 20.47 -34.62 3.18
C VAL A 362 20.92 -34.75 1.73
N ASP A 363 22.03 -35.46 1.51
CA ASP A 363 22.76 -35.45 0.25
C ASP A 363 23.01 -34.04 -0.31
N SER A 364 23.46 -33.14 0.57
CA SER A 364 23.73 -31.74 0.22
C SER A 364 24.83 -31.55 -0.86
N GLY A 365 25.57 -32.61 -1.17
CA GLY A 365 26.55 -32.70 -2.27
C GLY A 365 25.97 -33.17 -3.61
N ARG A 366 24.76 -33.75 -3.61
CA ARG A 366 24.15 -34.45 -4.75
C ARG A 366 25.01 -35.60 -5.23
N ASP A 367 25.61 -36.32 -4.29
CA ASP A 367 26.54 -37.42 -4.52
C ASP A 367 25.80 -38.75 -4.75
N ILE A 368 24.53 -38.83 -4.32
CA ILE A 368 23.65 -39.99 -4.47
C ILE A 368 22.55 -39.62 -5.45
N ALA A 369 22.41 -40.38 -6.54
CA ALA A 369 21.25 -40.22 -7.41
C ALA A 369 20.03 -40.87 -6.74
N GLU A 370 18.98 -40.10 -6.51
CA GLU A 370 17.82 -40.50 -5.71
C GLU A 370 16.53 -40.62 -6.52
N SER A 371 15.60 -41.47 -6.07
CA SER A 371 14.30 -41.63 -6.74
C SER A 371 13.40 -40.40 -6.62
N ASP A 372 13.56 -39.61 -5.56
CA ASP A 372 12.97 -38.29 -5.37
C ASP A 372 14.09 -37.36 -4.89
N GLU A 373 14.25 -36.21 -5.55
CA GLU A 373 15.30 -35.22 -5.21
C GLU A 373 14.69 -34.02 -4.44
N THR A 374 13.38 -34.09 -4.15
CA THR A 374 12.61 -32.97 -3.59
C THR A 374 12.33 -33.10 -2.10
N ASN A 375 12.49 -34.30 -1.54
CA ASN A 375 12.30 -34.65 -0.13
C ASN A 375 13.60 -34.58 0.70
N ASN A 376 14.71 -34.19 0.08
CA ASN A 376 16.02 -34.06 0.75
C ASN A 376 16.14 -32.88 1.73
N THR A 377 15.07 -32.10 1.95
CA THR A 377 15.15 -30.87 2.76
C THR A 377 14.07 -30.81 3.82
N ALA A 378 14.43 -30.35 5.02
CA ALA A 378 13.51 -30.11 6.13
C ALA A 378 13.73 -28.73 6.74
N ARG A 379 12.68 -28.14 7.29
CA ARG A 379 12.67 -26.80 7.85
C ARG A 379 12.09 -26.82 9.25
N ASP A 380 12.69 -26.06 10.16
CA ASP A 380 12.16 -25.91 11.51
C ASP A 380 12.16 -24.43 11.90
N PRO A 381 10.99 -23.83 12.17
CA PRO A 381 10.92 -22.47 12.69
C PRO A 381 11.32 -22.44 14.17
N TYR A 382 12.14 -21.44 14.53
CA TYR A 382 12.58 -21.21 15.90
C TYR A 382 12.77 -19.71 16.16
N THR A 383 12.72 -19.33 17.44
CA THR A 383 12.91 -17.94 17.87
C THR A 383 14.17 -17.84 18.72
N THR A 384 15.00 -16.86 18.43
CA THR A 384 16.07 -16.43 19.34
C THR A 384 15.61 -15.23 20.14
N THR A 385 15.88 -15.26 21.44
CA THR A 385 15.56 -14.16 22.35
C THR A 385 16.83 -13.43 22.71
N ALA A 386 16.74 -12.14 22.97
CA ALA A 386 17.87 -11.46 23.59
C ALA A 386 18.05 -11.91 25.04
N PRO A 387 19.25 -11.77 25.62
CA PRO A 387 19.44 -11.92 27.05
C PRO A 387 18.59 -10.88 27.79
N ALA A 388 17.93 -11.31 28.87
CA ALA A 388 17.11 -10.41 29.68
C ALA A 388 17.92 -9.19 30.12
N GLY A 389 17.41 -7.98 29.82
CA GLY A 389 18.01 -6.72 30.23
C GLY A 389 19.15 -6.17 29.36
N THR A 390 19.27 -6.59 28.10
CA THR A 390 20.33 -6.09 27.20
C THR A 390 19.96 -4.86 26.39
N TYR A 391 18.67 -4.53 26.22
CA TYR A 391 18.27 -3.43 25.36
C TYR A 391 18.05 -2.13 26.10
N SER A 392 18.20 -1.05 25.35
CA SER A 392 17.93 0.29 25.82
C SER A 392 16.98 1.03 24.89
N LEU A 393 16.15 1.87 25.50
CA LEU A 393 15.32 2.86 24.82
C LEU A 393 15.95 4.24 25.07
N SER A 394 16.15 5.02 24.03
CA SER A 394 16.66 6.39 24.14
C SER A 394 15.82 7.36 23.32
N GLY A 395 15.97 8.65 23.57
CA GLY A 395 15.22 9.68 22.87
C GLY A 395 15.48 11.05 23.44
N GLY A 396 15.16 12.11 22.71
CA GLY A 396 15.31 13.47 23.20
C GLY A 396 14.00 14.23 23.31
N VAL A 397 14.06 15.35 24.04
CA VAL A 397 12.96 16.31 24.17
C VAL A 397 13.40 17.62 23.55
N PHE A 398 12.70 18.10 22.53
CA PHE A 398 13.07 19.30 21.78
C PHE A 398 11.92 20.32 21.75
N ILE A 399 12.27 21.61 21.65
CA ILE A 399 11.26 22.66 21.43
C ILE A 399 10.81 22.59 19.99
N ASP A 400 9.57 22.19 19.79
CA ASP A 400 8.88 22.07 18.51
C ASP A 400 8.31 23.45 18.13
N THR A 401 8.98 24.09 17.18
CA THR A 401 8.77 25.49 16.76
C THR A 401 7.90 25.62 15.52
N ASP A 402 7.84 24.56 14.70
CA ASP A 402 6.87 24.39 13.63
C ASP A 402 6.07 23.13 13.92
N PRO A 403 4.75 23.17 14.11
CA PRO A 403 3.94 22.09 14.70
C PRO A 403 3.76 20.84 13.80
N VAL A 404 4.86 20.32 13.26
CA VAL A 404 4.96 19.17 12.37
C VAL A 404 5.41 17.93 13.14
N GLY A 405 5.80 18.08 14.41
CA GLY A 405 6.16 16.97 15.30
C GLY A 405 7.39 16.19 14.81
N GLN A 406 8.26 16.86 14.04
CA GLN A 406 9.50 16.31 13.49
C GLN A 406 10.64 17.27 13.78
N ARG A 407 11.72 16.75 14.36
CA ARG A 407 12.94 17.52 14.59
C ARG A 407 13.57 17.92 13.26
N ASN A 408 13.60 19.21 12.95
CA ASN A 408 14.07 19.75 11.67
C ASN A 408 15.19 20.80 11.80
N GLY A 409 16.04 20.67 12.81
CA GLY A 409 17.12 21.62 13.11
C GLY A 409 17.00 22.29 14.48
N GLU A 410 15.96 21.92 15.24
CA GLU A 410 15.66 22.44 16.57
C GLU A 410 16.61 21.88 17.65
N LEU A 411 16.89 22.73 18.63
CA LEU A 411 17.81 22.43 19.74
C LEU A 411 17.13 21.56 20.80
N TYR A 412 17.87 20.56 21.28
CA TYR A 412 17.54 19.89 22.53
C TYR A 412 17.68 20.87 23.69
N THR A 413 16.72 20.88 24.61
CA THR A 413 16.79 21.73 25.80
C THR A 413 17.12 20.89 27.02
N ASN A 414 18.27 21.17 27.63
CA ASN A 414 18.80 20.45 28.78
C ASN A 414 18.52 21.08 30.18
N PRO A 415 17.39 21.77 30.46
CA PRO A 415 17.04 22.01 31.87
C PRO A 415 15.59 21.69 32.27
N LEU A 416 14.79 21.03 31.43
CA LEU A 416 13.36 20.82 31.73
C LEU A 416 13.03 19.59 32.58
N ASN A 417 13.99 18.74 32.97
CA ASN A 417 13.86 17.62 33.93
C ASN A 417 12.40 17.15 34.12
N PRO A 418 11.80 16.42 33.16
CA PRO A 418 10.62 15.62 33.47
C PRO A 418 11.05 14.69 34.60
N GLU A 419 10.31 14.61 35.70
CA GLU A 419 10.73 13.79 36.85
C GLU A 419 10.90 12.30 36.46
N ARG A 420 10.30 11.88 35.34
CA ARG A 420 10.41 10.52 34.77
C ARG A 420 9.84 10.48 33.34
N ILE A 421 10.20 9.48 32.54
CA ILE A 421 9.35 8.95 31.45
C ILE A 421 8.82 7.59 31.93
N LEU A 422 7.51 7.39 31.81
CA LEU A 422 6.88 6.14 32.24
C LEU A 422 6.95 5.12 31.12
N ILE A 423 7.54 3.97 31.40
CA ILE A 423 7.65 2.85 30.44
C ILE A 423 7.03 1.64 31.09
N ASN A 424 5.94 1.14 30.51
CA ASN A 424 5.22 -0.02 31.03
C ASN A 424 5.34 -1.20 30.05
N ASN A 425 5.84 -2.33 30.55
CA ASN A 425 5.74 -3.60 29.85
C ASN A 425 4.38 -4.23 30.15
N ARG A 426 3.48 -4.26 29.15
CA ARG A 426 2.12 -4.79 29.29
C ARG A 426 2.05 -6.21 29.85
N ASN A 427 3.10 -7.01 29.67
CA ASN A 427 3.11 -8.40 30.09
C ASN A 427 3.50 -8.57 31.56
N LEU A 428 4.10 -7.55 32.19
CA LEU A 428 4.69 -7.65 33.53
C LEU A 428 4.30 -6.52 34.49
N ASN A 429 3.60 -5.46 34.04
CA ASN A 429 3.25 -4.27 34.84
C ASN A 429 4.44 -3.69 35.63
N THR A 430 5.65 -3.81 35.09
CA THR A 430 6.87 -3.26 35.68
C THR A 430 7.21 -1.93 35.03
N TYR A 431 7.46 -0.92 35.86
CA TYR A 431 7.90 0.40 35.41
C TYR A 431 9.41 0.49 35.42
N ALA A 432 10.02 0.81 34.28
CA ALA A 432 11.44 1.18 34.23
C ALA A 432 11.63 2.66 34.61
N ASN A 433 12.77 2.99 35.22
CA ASN A 433 13.14 4.38 35.51
C ASN A 433 14.02 4.91 34.37
N SER A 434 13.62 6.04 33.79
CA SER A 434 14.44 6.77 32.82
C SER A 434 15.56 7.54 33.52
N ARG A 435 16.73 7.59 32.88
CA ARG A 435 17.83 8.51 33.20
C ARG A 435 17.81 9.65 32.20
N PHE A 436 18.17 10.85 32.61
CA PHE A 436 18.29 12.02 31.73
C PHE A 436 19.75 12.48 31.66
N ASP A 437 20.20 12.85 30.46
CA ASP A 437 21.50 13.47 30.20
C ASP A 437 21.38 14.65 29.22
N ALA A 438 22.52 15.21 28.81
CA ALA A 438 22.57 16.39 27.95
C ALA A 438 22.00 16.19 26.54
N THR A 439 21.74 14.95 26.14
CA THR A 439 21.25 14.56 24.82
C THR A 439 19.83 14.02 24.84
N GLY A 440 19.26 13.72 26.02
CA GLY A 440 17.88 13.26 26.15
C GLY A 440 17.64 12.32 27.34
N PHE A 441 16.71 11.39 27.18
CA PHE A 441 16.45 10.31 28.12
C PHE A 441 17.03 8.98 27.62
N TYR A 442 17.34 8.10 28.57
CA TYR A 442 17.90 6.78 28.34
C TYR A 442 17.38 5.80 29.39
N VAL A 443 16.92 4.63 28.93
CA VAL A 443 16.39 3.55 29.79
C VAL A 443 17.14 2.28 29.47
N PRO A 444 18.10 1.85 30.32
CA PRO A 444 18.79 0.58 30.16
C PRO A 444 17.97 -0.59 30.69
N GLY A 445 18.40 -1.82 30.36
CA GLY A 445 17.93 -3.00 31.08
C GLY A 445 16.57 -3.53 30.62
N LEU A 446 16.14 -3.21 29.40
CA LEU A 446 14.87 -3.67 28.84
C LEU A 446 15.04 -5.04 28.18
N SER A 447 14.02 -5.89 28.32
CA SER A 447 13.90 -7.14 27.56
C SER A 447 13.24 -6.86 26.21
N ALA A 448 13.48 -7.71 25.20
CA ALA A 448 12.75 -7.62 23.94
C ALA A 448 11.23 -7.69 24.18
N GLY A 449 10.46 -6.81 23.52
CA GLY A 449 9.01 -6.81 23.64
C GLY A 449 8.36 -5.47 23.30
N ALA A 450 7.03 -5.45 23.36
CA ALA A 450 6.25 -4.24 23.17
C ALA A 450 6.10 -3.46 24.49
N TYR A 451 6.42 -2.18 24.45
CA TYR A 451 6.31 -1.26 25.58
C TYR A 451 5.38 -0.10 25.22
N ASP A 452 4.57 0.30 26.19
CA ASP A 452 3.87 1.57 26.14
C ASP A 452 4.77 2.61 26.82
N VAL A 453 5.18 3.64 26.06
CA VAL A 453 6.00 4.75 26.52
C VAL A 453 5.11 5.97 26.63
N GLU A 454 5.00 6.51 27.83
CA GLU A 454 4.13 7.62 28.18
C GLU A 454 4.98 8.78 28.71
N PHE A 455 4.78 9.94 28.10
CA PHE A 455 5.36 11.16 28.59
C PHE A 455 4.45 11.69 29.70
N PRO A 456 4.90 11.77 30.97
CA PRO A 456 4.01 12.16 32.04
C PRO A 456 3.60 13.63 31.88
N THR A 457 2.30 13.86 31.94
CA THR A 457 1.72 15.18 32.11
C THR A 457 1.53 15.44 33.61
N PRO A 458 1.96 16.60 34.14
CA PRO A 458 2.57 17.75 33.44
C PRO A 458 4.11 17.68 33.29
N ILE A 459 4.64 18.20 32.17
CA ILE A 459 6.07 18.17 31.76
C ILE A 459 6.93 19.11 32.59
N ARG A 460 6.36 20.30 32.89
CA ARG A 460 6.75 21.40 33.78
C ARG A 460 5.94 22.61 33.32
N GLN A 461 5.84 23.63 34.16
CA GLN A 461 5.10 24.86 33.88
C GLN A 461 5.57 25.52 32.57
N ASN A 462 4.62 25.90 31.70
CA ASN A 462 4.81 26.56 30.38
C ASN A 462 5.22 25.67 29.19
N TYR A 463 5.12 24.34 29.28
CA TYR A 463 5.32 23.45 28.12
C TYR A 463 4.21 22.40 27.99
N VAL A 464 3.73 22.20 26.77
CA VAL A 464 2.80 21.11 26.40
C VAL A 464 3.43 20.25 25.33
N VAL A 465 2.96 19.01 25.19
CA VAL A 465 3.30 18.19 24.03
C VAL A 465 2.71 18.88 22.79
N SER A 466 3.58 19.31 21.89
CA SER A 466 3.22 20.10 20.70
C SER A 466 2.32 19.33 19.74
N PHE A 467 2.65 18.05 19.57
CA PHE A 467 1.93 17.13 18.69
C PHE A 467 2.39 15.71 19.04
N HIS A 468 1.44 14.76 19.16
CA HIS A 468 1.58 13.27 19.13
C HIS A 468 0.77 12.56 20.23
N PRO A 469 0.36 11.28 20.03
CA PRO A 469 -0.45 10.57 21.02
C PRO A 469 0.26 10.54 22.38
N GLU A 470 -0.50 10.78 23.46
CA GLU A 470 -0.05 10.75 24.86
C GLU A 470 0.70 9.45 25.22
N ARG A 471 0.55 8.40 24.41
CA ARG A 471 1.25 7.11 24.51
C ARG A 471 1.81 6.65 23.17
N TYR A 472 3.08 6.28 23.19
CA TYR A 472 3.73 5.56 22.09
C TYR A 472 3.76 4.07 22.38
N ARG A 473 3.48 3.28 21.35
CA ARG A 473 3.79 1.85 21.37
C ARG A 473 5.08 1.61 20.60
N VAL A 474 6.08 1.08 21.27
CA VAL A 474 7.37 0.76 20.67
C VAL A 474 7.72 -0.70 20.90
N THR A 475 8.31 -1.34 19.89
CA THR A 475 8.87 -2.69 20.02
C THR A 475 10.35 -2.54 20.28
N VAL A 476 10.78 -2.83 21.51
CA VAL A 476 12.19 -2.84 21.90
C VAL A 476 12.79 -4.18 21.49
N GLY A 477 13.95 -4.14 20.82
CA GLY A 477 14.65 -5.29 20.28
C GLY A 477 16.05 -4.92 19.77
N PRO A 478 16.67 -5.72 18.89
CA PRO A 478 18.07 -5.53 18.46
C PRO A 478 18.32 -4.23 17.68
N ASN A 479 17.27 -3.64 17.11
CA ASN A 479 17.33 -2.32 16.50
C ASN A 479 16.98 -1.31 17.61
N GLY A 480 17.99 -0.60 18.12
CA GLY A 480 17.79 0.43 19.13
C GLY A 480 16.66 1.39 18.73
N VAL A 481 15.77 1.69 19.67
CA VAL A 481 14.61 2.57 19.44
C VAL A 481 14.99 3.96 19.91
N ASN A 482 14.95 4.92 18.98
CA ASN A 482 15.09 6.34 19.26
C ASN A 482 13.72 7.02 19.15
N LEU A 483 13.24 7.61 20.25
CA LEU A 483 11.91 8.22 20.35
C LEU A 483 12.03 9.68 20.81
N ASP A 484 11.90 10.62 19.87
CA ASP A 484 11.90 12.04 20.21
C ASP A 484 10.49 12.56 20.55
N PHE A 485 10.42 13.46 21.54
CA PHE A 485 9.19 14.17 21.92
C PHE A 485 9.33 15.67 21.61
N GLY A 486 8.38 16.20 20.82
CA GLY A 486 8.25 17.62 20.57
C GLY A 486 7.42 18.29 21.67
N ILE A 487 8.00 19.27 22.35
CA ILE A 487 7.28 20.12 23.30
C ILE A 487 7.15 21.52 22.70
N SER A 488 5.98 22.12 22.77
CA SER A 488 5.84 23.54 22.47
C SER A 488 5.78 24.30 23.77
N GLN A 489 6.41 25.47 23.80
CA GLN A 489 6.13 26.41 24.86
C GLN A 489 4.64 26.75 24.76
N THR A 490 3.87 26.47 25.80
CA THR A 490 2.59 27.15 25.96
C THR A 490 2.94 28.61 26.08
N THR A 491 2.63 29.37 25.05
CA THR A 491 2.65 30.83 25.11
C THR A 491 1.56 31.24 26.07
N GLN A 492 1.83 31.12 27.37
CA GLN A 492 1.10 31.65 28.52
C GLN A 492 -0.37 31.98 28.20
N GLN A 493 -1.19 30.99 27.86
CA GLN A 493 -2.61 31.22 27.65
C GLN A 493 -3.36 30.93 28.95
N ALA A 494 -3.40 31.96 29.80
CA ALA A 494 -4.54 32.26 30.68
C ALA A 494 -4.43 33.64 31.36
N SER A 495 -3.33 34.41 31.20
CA SER A 495 -3.17 35.73 31.82
C SER A 495 -3.72 36.91 31.00
N TRP A 496 -4.87 36.73 30.36
CA TRP A 496 -5.55 37.81 29.63
C TRP A 496 -6.57 38.54 30.51
N PHE A 497 -6.82 39.82 30.19
CA PHE A 497 -7.79 40.65 30.90
C PHE A 497 -8.84 41.23 29.95
N GLN A 498 -10.00 41.57 30.50
CA GLN A 498 -11.16 42.03 29.74
C GLN A 498 -11.77 43.30 30.33
N GLY A 499 -12.12 44.26 29.49
CA GLY A 499 -12.93 45.43 29.86
C GLY A 499 -14.43 45.20 29.62
N VAL A 500 -15.27 45.70 30.52
CA VAL A 500 -16.74 45.68 30.38
C VAL A 500 -17.27 47.11 30.36
N GLY A 501 -17.75 47.55 29.20
CA GLY A 501 -18.27 48.90 28.96
C GLY A 501 -17.23 50.01 28.80
N GLY A 502 -16.35 50.23 29.79
CA GLY A 502 -15.41 51.37 29.78
C GLY A 502 -14.35 51.31 28.69
N TYR A 503 -13.79 52.48 28.35
CA TYR A 503 -12.70 52.61 27.40
C TYR A 503 -11.40 51.98 27.93
N MET A 504 -10.63 51.37 27.03
CA MET A 504 -9.30 50.84 27.35
C MET A 504 -8.25 51.52 26.50
N ARG A 505 -7.19 52.02 27.13
CA ARG A 505 -6.13 52.78 26.46
C ARG A 505 -4.75 52.33 26.90
N SER A 506 -3.83 52.21 25.94
CA SER A 506 -2.38 52.07 26.18
C SER A 506 -1.62 53.15 25.41
N ASP A 507 -0.78 53.93 26.08
CA ASP A 507 -0.02 55.01 25.42
C ASP A 507 1.22 54.48 24.69
N ALA A 508 1.90 53.47 25.24
CA ALA A 508 3.09 52.86 24.64
C ALA A 508 2.77 51.72 23.66
N GLY A 509 1.50 51.34 23.55
CA GLY A 509 1.11 50.10 22.89
C GLY A 509 1.27 48.90 23.83
N SER A 510 0.29 48.01 23.84
CA SER A 510 0.38 46.75 24.59
C SER A 510 -0.29 45.63 23.81
N SER A 511 0.30 44.44 23.88
CA SER A 511 -0.23 43.25 23.21
C SER A 511 -0.96 42.36 24.21
N VAL A 512 -2.17 41.93 23.87
CA VAL A 512 -2.95 40.97 24.67
C VAL A 512 -3.55 39.94 23.73
N THR A 513 -3.27 38.67 23.98
CA THR A 513 -3.82 37.55 23.20
C THR A 513 -5.18 37.17 23.76
N ILE A 514 -6.24 37.31 22.97
CA ILE A 514 -7.62 37.00 23.38
C ILE A 514 -7.98 35.60 22.89
N PRO A 515 -8.55 34.72 23.74
CA PRO A 515 -8.97 33.40 23.32
C PRO A 515 -10.06 33.40 22.23
N ALA A 516 -10.19 32.29 21.52
CA ALA A 516 -11.20 32.12 20.49
C ALA A 516 -12.62 32.33 21.06
N GLY A 517 -13.48 33.01 20.30
CA GLY A 517 -14.85 33.33 20.74
C GLY A 517 -14.96 34.54 21.67
N GLN A 518 -13.87 35.04 22.24
CA GLN A 518 -13.88 36.15 23.21
C GLN A 518 -13.57 37.52 22.57
N TYR A 519 -13.78 38.61 23.32
CA TYR A 519 -13.44 39.97 22.91
C TYR A 519 -12.70 40.69 24.06
N PHE A 520 -11.74 41.55 23.73
CA PHE A 520 -11.02 42.35 24.72
C PHE A 520 -11.96 43.31 25.47
N SER A 521 -12.93 43.90 24.76
CA SER A 521 -14.02 44.68 25.38
C SER A 521 -15.41 44.13 25.05
N ILE A 522 -16.24 43.95 26.07
CA ILE A 522 -17.63 43.51 25.93
C ILE A 522 -18.62 44.55 26.44
N THR A 523 -19.89 44.39 26.04
CA THR A 523 -20.98 45.27 26.43
C THR A 523 -21.22 45.21 27.93
N SER A 524 -21.28 46.37 28.57
CA SER A 524 -21.78 46.47 29.94
C SER A 524 -23.32 46.43 29.94
N PRO A 525 -23.95 45.61 30.80
CA PRO A 525 -25.40 45.65 30.98
C PRO A 525 -25.92 47.03 31.40
N ALA A 526 -25.10 47.81 32.12
CA ALA A 526 -25.46 49.14 32.61
C ALA A 526 -25.30 50.25 31.56
N LEU A 527 -24.37 50.10 30.60
CA LEU A 527 -24.09 51.12 29.57
C LEU A 527 -24.61 50.75 28.18
N LEU A 528 -25.10 49.51 28.00
CA LEU A 528 -25.61 48.96 26.74
C LEU A 528 -24.62 49.04 25.55
N SER A 529 -23.36 49.37 25.80
CA SER A 529 -22.28 49.42 24.81
C SER A 529 -20.97 48.86 25.37
N PRO A 530 -20.06 48.34 24.50
CA PRO A 530 -18.68 48.05 24.88
C PRO A 530 -17.82 49.32 24.82
N GLY A 531 -16.60 49.22 25.34
CA GLY A 531 -15.62 50.30 25.26
C GLY A 531 -14.96 50.39 23.90
N VAL A 532 -14.49 51.60 23.56
CA VAL A 532 -13.50 51.82 22.50
C VAL A 532 -12.11 51.46 23.02
N ILE A 533 -11.34 50.76 22.18
CA ILE A 533 -9.98 50.33 22.47
C ILE A 533 -8.99 51.25 21.76
N PHE A 534 -8.04 51.81 22.49
CA PHE A 534 -7.03 52.73 21.97
C PHE A 534 -5.64 52.10 22.03
N ASN A 535 -5.01 51.97 20.87
CA ASN A 535 -3.59 51.61 20.72
C ASN A 535 -3.18 50.30 21.45
N PHE A 536 -4.07 49.29 21.43
CA PHE A 536 -3.72 47.93 21.80
C PHE A 536 -3.59 47.02 20.58
N ASN A 537 -2.60 46.13 20.63
CA ASN A 537 -2.44 45.04 19.70
C ASN A 537 -3.19 43.80 20.23
N VAL A 538 -4.44 43.65 19.81
CA VAL A 538 -5.30 42.51 20.17
C VAL A 538 -5.91 41.91 18.92
N ASN A 539 -6.01 40.58 18.89
CA ASN A 539 -6.60 39.80 17.81
C ASN A 539 -8.12 39.96 17.72
N ARG A 540 -8.81 40.29 18.83
CA ARG A 540 -10.24 40.62 18.86
C ARG A 540 -10.48 41.85 19.73
N LYS A 541 -10.95 42.93 19.10
CA LYS A 541 -11.14 44.26 19.69
C LYS A 541 -12.34 44.26 20.66
N SER A 542 -13.46 44.85 20.26
CA SER A 542 -14.71 44.86 21.03
C SER A 542 -15.81 44.12 20.30
N THR A 543 -16.92 43.82 20.98
CA THR A 543 -18.13 43.24 20.36
C THR A 543 -18.72 44.09 19.22
N LYS A 544 -18.31 45.36 19.12
CA LYS A 544 -18.64 46.29 18.02
C LYS A 544 -17.46 46.64 17.13
N ASN A 545 -16.32 45.97 17.31
CA ASN A 545 -15.06 46.21 16.61
C ASN A 545 -14.55 47.68 16.69
N TRP A 546 -14.83 48.35 17.82
CA TRP A 546 -14.42 49.74 18.05
C TRP A 546 -12.95 49.81 18.45
N PHE A 547 -12.15 50.38 17.55
CA PHE A 547 -10.71 50.49 17.71
C PHE A 547 -10.18 51.79 17.13
N VAL A 548 -9.23 52.40 17.83
CA VAL A 548 -8.49 53.58 17.39
C VAL A 548 -7.00 53.29 17.52
N SER A 549 -6.26 53.40 16.42
CA SER A 549 -4.82 53.12 16.34
C SER A 549 -3.91 54.32 16.61
N SER A 550 -4.47 55.53 16.77
CA SER A 550 -3.68 56.75 16.92
C SER A 550 -3.31 57.01 18.39
N PRO A 551 -2.04 57.37 18.69
CA PRO A 551 -1.63 57.78 20.03
C PRO A 551 -2.23 59.15 20.40
N PHE A 552 -2.62 59.31 21.66
CA PHE A 552 -3.07 60.61 22.20
C PHE A 552 -1.89 61.54 22.48
N ARG A 553 -2.12 62.86 22.40
CA ARG A 553 -1.11 63.89 22.70
C ARG A 553 -0.49 63.73 24.09
N GLU A 554 0.77 64.12 24.17
CA GLU A 554 1.59 64.11 25.38
C GLU A 554 1.10 65.12 26.43
N GLY A 555 1.04 64.68 27.69
CA GLY A 555 0.74 65.50 28.87
C GLY A 555 0.75 64.66 30.15
N ILE A 556 1.00 65.27 31.31
CA ILE A 556 0.94 64.58 32.61
C ILE A 556 -0.49 64.05 32.83
N SER A 557 -0.64 62.79 33.24
CA SER A 557 -1.96 62.25 33.59
C SER A 557 -2.54 63.05 34.75
N LYS A 558 -3.78 63.52 34.62
CA LYS A 558 -4.50 64.23 35.69
C LYS A 558 -4.84 63.34 36.89
N MET A 559 -4.40 62.09 36.86
CA MET A 559 -4.57 61.10 37.93
C MET A 559 -3.25 60.74 38.62
N SER A 560 -2.13 61.38 38.28
CA SER A 560 -0.86 61.13 38.97
C SER A 560 -0.89 61.62 40.41
N TYR A 561 -0.11 60.98 41.28
CA TYR A 561 0.01 61.36 42.69
C TYR A 561 0.36 62.84 42.83
N THR A 562 1.36 63.29 42.06
CA THR A 562 1.85 64.67 42.12
C THR A 562 0.77 65.66 41.68
N TYR A 563 0.05 65.37 40.59
CA TYR A 563 -1.02 66.24 40.10
C TYR A 563 -2.14 66.40 41.12
N ILE A 564 -2.62 65.29 41.68
CA ILE A 564 -3.71 65.31 42.66
C ILE A 564 -3.25 65.95 43.96
N SER A 565 -2.07 65.60 44.48
CA SER A 565 -1.50 66.20 45.69
C SER A 565 -1.37 67.73 45.57
N ASP A 566 -0.88 68.23 44.43
CA ASP A 566 -0.81 69.68 44.17
C ASP A 566 -2.18 70.33 44.06
N ALA A 567 -3.16 69.65 43.44
CA ALA A 567 -4.54 70.14 43.37
C ALA A 567 -5.15 70.29 44.77
N LEU A 568 -4.90 69.33 45.67
CA LEU A 568 -5.36 69.41 47.06
C LEU A 568 -4.67 70.51 47.86
N ARG A 569 -3.36 70.66 47.69
CA ARG A 569 -2.59 71.73 48.34
C ARG A 569 -3.09 73.11 47.90
N LYS A 570 -3.30 73.30 46.60
CA LYS A 570 -3.85 74.55 46.04
C LYS A 570 -5.29 74.79 46.49
N GLY A 571 -6.08 73.73 46.60
CA GLY A 571 -7.47 73.75 47.07
C GLY A 571 -7.65 73.91 48.58
N ARG A 572 -6.56 73.95 49.37
CA ARG A 572 -6.57 74.00 50.84
C ARG A 572 -7.43 72.89 51.46
N ALA A 573 -7.42 71.71 50.86
CA ALA A 573 -8.20 70.58 51.34
C ALA A 573 -7.66 70.05 52.68
N THR A 574 -8.55 69.68 53.61
CA THR A 574 -8.17 69.08 54.89
C THR A 574 -7.63 67.67 54.67
N GLN A 575 -6.39 67.43 55.11
CA GLN A 575 -5.70 66.14 55.00
C GLN A 575 -5.69 65.43 56.35
N HIS A 576 -5.99 64.12 56.33
CA HIS A 576 -5.96 63.25 57.49
C HIS A 576 -4.89 62.18 57.30
N ASN A 577 -3.96 62.08 58.24
CA ASN A 577 -2.98 61.00 58.19
C ASN A 577 -3.69 59.66 58.43
N LEU A 578 -3.31 58.63 57.67
CA LEU A 578 -3.81 57.27 57.81
C LEU A 578 -3.32 56.60 59.10
N PHE A 579 -2.17 57.02 59.64
CA PHE A 579 -1.59 56.52 60.89
C PHE A 579 -1.45 57.61 61.96
N GLY A 580 -1.49 57.19 63.23
CA GLY A 580 -1.36 58.07 64.40
C GLY A 580 -2.53 57.96 65.38
N ALA A 581 -2.48 58.73 66.48
CA ALA A 581 -3.54 58.72 67.48
C ALA A 581 -4.89 59.17 66.85
N GLY A 582 -5.90 58.29 66.90
CA GLY A 582 -7.21 58.53 66.27
C GLY A 582 -7.25 58.35 64.75
N ALA A 583 -6.17 57.84 64.14
CA ALA A 583 -6.11 57.58 62.71
C ALA A 583 -6.79 56.27 62.30
N GLN A 584 -7.16 56.17 61.02
CA GLN A 584 -8.02 55.10 60.51
C GLN A 584 -7.32 53.74 60.46
N CYS A 585 -6.00 53.72 60.26
CA CYS A 585 -5.20 52.49 60.26
C CYS A 585 -4.61 52.16 61.65
N GLY A 586 -5.00 52.89 62.70
CA GLY A 586 -4.53 52.70 64.07
C GLY A 586 -3.35 53.57 64.49
N GLY A 587 -3.00 53.48 65.78
CA GLY A 587 -1.98 54.32 66.42
C GLY A 587 -0.52 53.86 66.23
N GLY A 588 -0.31 52.67 65.67
CA GLY A 588 1.02 52.10 65.44
C GLY A 588 1.58 52.38 64.05
N VAL A 589 2.89 52.15 63.88
CA VAL A 589 3.59 52.28 62.58
C VAL A 589 3.49 51.04 61.69
N SER A 590 2.55 50.14 61.96
CA SER A 590 2.34 48.92 61.17
C SER A 590 2.01 49.27 59.71
N PRO A 591 2.54 48.57 58.71
CA PRO A 591 2.12 48.77 57.32
C PRO A 591 0.68 48.29 57.08
N ASN A 592 0.14 47.42 57.95
CA ASN A 592 -1.22 46.90 57.84
C ASN A 592 -2.25 47.94 58.27
N CYS A 593 -3.22 48.21 57.40
CA CYS A 593 -4.28 49.16 57.62
C CYS A 593 -5.67 48.50 57.49
N PHE A 594 -6.53 48.83 58.46
CA PHE A 594 -7.91 48.39 58.51
C PHE A 594 -8.82 49.61 58.40
N LEU A 595 -9.27 49.93 57.18
CA LEU A 595 -10.21 51.03 56.96
C LEU A 595 -11.61 50.59 57.38
N ASP A 596 -11.98 50.92 58.61
CA ASP A 596 -13.29 50.58 59.18
C ASP A 596 -14.18 51.82 59.28
N ASN A 597 -14.98 52.02 58.23
CA ASN A 597 -15.98 53.07 58.16
C ASN A 597 -15.42 54.50 58.38
N PRO A 598 -14.35 54.89 57.66
CA PRO A 598 -13.69 56.17 57.87
C PRO A 598 -14.65 57.34 57.61
N PRO A 599 -14.48 58.48 58.31
CA PRO A 599 -15.26 59.69 58.03
C PRO A 599 -15.22 60.07 56.54
N GLY A 600 -16.38 60.40 55.96
CA GLY A 600 -16.47 60.78 54.55
C GLY A 600 -16.10 62.25 54.31
N GLY A 601 -15.68 62.58 53.08
CA GLY A 601 -15.42 63.96 52.64
C GLY A 601 -13.98 64.43 52.85
N TYR A 602 -13.09 63.52 53.22
CA TYR A 602 -11.70 63.82 53.57
C TYR A 602 -10.70 63.25 52.55
N PHE A 603 -9.50 63.81 52.61
CA PHE A 603 -8.32 63.33 51.90
C PHE A 603 -7.40 62.66 52.90
N TYR A 604 -7.10 61.39 52.65
CA TYR A 604 -6.27 60.59 53.51
C TYR A 604 -4.86 60.53 52.93
N THR A 605 -3.85 60.78 53.75
CA THR A 605 -2.45 60.78 53.33
C THR A 605 -1.64 59.74 54.09
N ASN A 606 -0.66 59.14 53.42
CA ASN A 606 0.37 58.29 54.00
C ASN A 606 1.70 58.60 53.32
N ASN A 607 2.80 58.56 54.07
CA ASN A 607 4.12 58.94 53.60
C ASN A 607 5.07 57.74 53.35
N ARG A 608 4.50 56.54 53.17
CA ARG A 608 5.22 55.26 53.08
C ARG A 608 4.36 54.20 52.39
N ASP A 609 4.89 52.99 52.30
CA ASP A 609 4.14 51.83 51.81
C ASP A 609 3.03 51.43 52.80
N ILE A 610 1.94 50.88 52.29
CA ILE A 610 0.78 50.46 53.07
C ILE A 610 0.16 49.18 52.52
N VAL A 611 -0.34 48.34 53.41
CA VAL A 611 -1.09 47.12 53.10
C VAL A 611 -2.52 47.28 53.62
N ILE A 612 -3.50 47.36 52.71
CA ILE A 612 -4.92 47.39 53.09
C ILE A 612 -5.40 45.96 53.34
N LYS A 613 -5.68 45.66 54.62
CA LYS A 613 -6.19 44.36 55.08
C LYS A 613 -7.72 44.35 55.23
N LYS A 614 -8.35 45.51 55.33
CA LYS A 614 -9.82 45.67 55.41
C LYS A 614 -10.23 47.03 54.82
N ALA A 615 -11.33 47.05 54.08
CA ALA A 615 -11.91 48.28 53.54
C ALA A 615 -13.44 48.27 53.61
N VAL A 616 -14.00 49.11 54.49
CA VAL A 616 -15.44 49.33 54.66
C VAL A 616 -15.71 50.83 54.62
N PHE A 617 -16.64 51.27 53.77
CA PHE A 617 -16.90 52.69 53.53
C PHE A 617 -18.33 53.10 53.90
N ARG A 618 -18.53 54.37 54.27
CA ARG A 618 -19.87 54.95 54.48
C ARG A 618 -20.55 55.19 53.14
N SER A 619 -21.86 54.97 53.08
CA SER A 619 -22.69 55.45 51.97
C SER A 619 -22.61 56.97 51.80
N ASN A 620 -22.85 57.46 50.58
CA ASN A 620 -22.93 58.90 50.26
C ASN A 620 -21.66 59.69 50.65
N SER A 621 -20.49 59.04 50.63
CA SER A 621 -19.23 59.64 51.09
C SER A 621 -18.19 59.73 49.96
N LYS A 622 -17.20 60.60 50.14
CA LYS A 622 -16.14 60.81 49.15
C LYS A 622 -14.79 60.59 49.81
N TYR A 623 -13.97 59.76 49.21
CA TYR A 623 -12.68 59.35 49.75
C TYR A 623 -11.60 59.46 48.69
N VAL A 624 -10.47 60.05 49.07
CA VAL A 624 -9.25 60.06 48.26
C VAL A 624 -8.10 59.70 49.18
N PHE A 625 -7.41 58.61 48.84
CA PHE A 625 -6.25 58.10 49.55
C PHE A 625 -5.00 58.40 48.72
N LEU A 626 -4.10 59.21 49.27
CA LEU A 626 -2.80 59.57 48.70
C LEU A 626 -1.70 58.83 49.45
N ILE A 627 -0.96 57.99 48.74
CA ILE A 627 0.06 57.11 49.32
C ILE A 627 1.41 57.46 48.67
N ASP A 628 2.32 58.05 49.46
CA ASP A 628 3.72 58.35 49.06
C ASP A 628 4.58 57.09 49.19
N GLY A 629 4.22 56.05 48.43
CA GLY A 629 4.82 54.72 48.48
C GLY A 629 3.99 53.72 47.68
N ASP A 630 4.23 52.45 47.92
CA ASP A 630 3.49 51.34 47.33
C ASP A 630 2.21 51.04 48.14
N LEU A 631 1.13 50.75 47.42
CA LEU A 631 -0.13 50.28 47.99
C LEU A 631 -0.28 48.79 47.70
N THR A 632 -0.27 47.96 48.73
CA THR A 632 -0.66 46.55 48.62
C THR A 632 -2.11 46.38 49.08
N ILE A 633 -2.92 45.65 48.31
CA ILE A 633 -4.28 45.27 48.67
C ILE A 633 -4.30 43.77 48.96
N ASP A 634 -4.59 43.42 50.21
CA ASP A 634 -4.59 42.06 50.73
C ASP A 634 -5.73 41.84 51.71
N ILE A 635 -6.95 42.12 51.25
CA ILE A 635 -8.18 41.99 52.04
C ILE A 635 -8.60 40.53 52.29
N ASN A 636 -8.05 39.61 51.51
CA ASN A 636 -8.40 38.19 51.53
C ASN A 636 -7.28 37.32 52.14
N ASP A 637 -6.32 37.93 52.85
CA ASP A 637 -5.29 37.22 53.61
C ASP A 637 -5.94 36.11 54.47
N PRO A 638 -5.55 34.83 54.27
CA PRO A 638 -6.09 33.71 55.04
C PRO A 638 -5.90 33.85 56.55
N ASN A 639 -4.89 34.61 56.99
CA ASN A 639 -4.55 34.83 58.39
C ASN A 639 -5.27 36.05 59.00
N ASN A 640 -6.04 36.79 58.19
CA ASN A 640 -6.80 37.94 58.65
C ASN A 640 -8.20 37.53 59.11
N ASN A 641 -8.45 37.62 60.42
CA ASN A 641 -9.75 37.33 61.02
C ASN A 641 -10.79 38.46 60.82
N ASP A 642 -10.36 39.67 60.48
CA ASP A 642 -11.21 40.87 60.33
C ASP A 642 -11.51 41.22 58.86
N LYS A 643 -11.47 40.23 57.96
CA LYS A 643 -11.76 40.42 56.54
C LYS A 643 -13.20 40.92 56.32
N ALA A 644 -13.36 41.83 55.36
CA ALA A 644 -14.65 42.33 54.91
C ALA A 644 -14.66 42.41 53.38
N PRO A 645 -15.80 42.18 52.70
CA PRO A 645 -15.93 42.42 51.28
C PRO A 645 -15.59 43.87 50.95
N TRP A 646 -14.65 44.09 50.02
CA TRP A 646 -14.39 45.43 49.50
C TRP A 646 -15.48 45.81 48.50
N VAL A 647 -16.54 46.41 49.02
CA VAL A 647 -17.69 46.91 48.26
C VAL A 647 -17.86 48.40 48.57
N VAL A 648 -18.06 49.22 47.54
CA VAL A 648 -18.26 50.66 47.70
C VAL A 648 -19.77 50.96 47.63
N PRO A 649 -20.41 51.42 48.73
CA PRO A 649 -21.86 51.61 48.73
C PRO A 649 -22.33 52.68 47.74
N PRO A 650 -23.60 52.64 47.30
CA PRO A 650 -24.16 53.65 46.41
C PRO A 650 -23.97 55.09 46.91
N GLY A 651 -23.78 56.02 45.95
CA GLY A 651 -23.51 57.43 46.23
C GLY A 651 -22.10 57.72 46.77
N THR A 652 -21.25 56.69 46.89
CA THR A 652 -19.88 56.80 47.42
C THR A 652 -18.87 56.79 46.27
N SER A 653 -17.77 57.53 46.43
CA SER A 653 -16.63 57.48 45.51
C SER A 653 -15.34 57.29 46.28
N VAL A 654 -14.52 56.35 45.84
CA VAL A 654 -13.26 55.97 46.48
C VAL A 654 -12.14 55.98 45.44
N LEU A 655 -11.12 56.80 45.68
CA LEU A 655 -9.93 56.90 44.85
C LEU A 655 -8.71 56.51 45.68
N PHE A 656 -7.92 55.56 45.18
CA PHE A 656 -6.60 55.21 45.72
C PHE A 656 -5.53 55.64 44.72
N ILE A 657 -4.62 56.50 45.16
CA ILE A 657 -3.57 57.07 44.33
C ILE A 657 -2.23 56.84 45.03
N ALA A 658 -1.40 56.00 44.42
CA ALA A 658 -0.06 55.65 44.91
C ALA A 658 1.01 56.32 44.04
N LYS A 659 2.04 56.88 44.69
CA LYS A 659 3.23 57.41 44.02
C LYS A 659 4.14 56.28 43.53
N GLY A 660 4.10 55.13 44.19
CA GLY A 660 4.74 53.90 43.76
C GLY A 660 3.77 53.01 42.98
N ASN A 661 3.86 51.71 43.25
CA ASN A 661 3.05 50.68 42.63
C ASN A 661 1.74 50.46 43.40
N ILE A 662 0.73 49.93 42.71
CA ILE A 662 -0.42 49.28 43.34
C ILE A 662 -0.29 47.79 43.09
N ILE A 663 -0.27 46.99 44.16
CA ILE A 663 -0.03 45.54 44.15
C ILE A 663 -1.27 44.85 44.69
N ILE A 664 -1.86 43.96 43.90
CA ILE A 664 -3.02 43.16 44.29
C ILE A 664 -2.55 41.76 44.70
N ASP A 665 -2.83 41.36 45.94
CA ASP A 665 -2.51 40.02 46.43
C ASP A 665 -3.27 38.95 45.63
N PRO A 666 -2.65 37.78 45.34
CA PRO A 666 -3.28 36.70 44.60
C PRO A 666 -4.63 36.19 45.17
N ASN A 667 -4.87 36.33 46.47
CA ASN A 667 -6.12 35.88 47.09
C ASN A 667 -7.29 36.84 46.88
N VAL A 668 -7.03 38.08 46.45
CA VAL A 668 -8.07 39.09 46.23
C VAL A 668 -8.88 38.72 44.99
N THR A 669 -10.20 38.60 45.11
CA THR A 669 -11.08 38.25 43.98
C THR A 669 -11.97 39.39 43.53
N HIS A 670 -12.15 40.41 44.38
CA HIS A 670 -13.04 41.53 44.10
C HIS A 670 -12.59 42.81 44.81
N ILE A 671 -12.51 43.92 44.07
CA ILE A 671 -12.28 45.27 44.61
C ILE A 671 -13.08 46.30 43.83
N GLU A 672 -13.47 47.39 44.51
CA GLU A 672 -14.21 48.49 43.91
C GLU A 672 -13.51 49.83 44.15
N GLY A 673 -13.33 50.63 43.10
CA GLY A 673 -12.80 51.98 43.20
C GLY A 673 -12.05 52.46 41.97
N VAL A 674 -11.46 53.64 42.08
CA VAL A 674 -10.51 54.17 41.10
C VAL A 674 -9.11 54.02 41.65
N PHE A 675 -8.27 53.25 40.95
CA PHE A 675 -6.91 52.95 41.36
C PHE A 675 -5.94 53.61 40.39
N SER A 676 -5.03 54.44 40.89
CA SER A 676 -4.03 55.14 40.10
C SER A 676 -2.64 54.91 40.69
N ALA A 677 -1.77 54.26 39.92
CA ALA A 677 -0.37 54.07 40.26
C ALA A 677 0.48 55.00 39.39
N ASP A 678 1.35 55.79 40.00
CA ASP A 678 2.41 56.50 39.27
C ASP A 678 3.43 55.52 38.67
N GLY A 679 3.66 54.38 39.35
CA GLY A 679 4.39 53.21 38.84
C GLY A 679 3.46 52.15 38.20
N ASP A 680 3.65 50.89 38.57
CA ASP A 680 2.91 49.76 38.01
C ASP A 680 1.62 49.44 38.78
N PHE A 681 0.64 48.92 38.07
CA PHE A 681 -0.49 48.18 38.64
C PHE A 681 -0.23 46.69 38.44
N ILE A 682 0.14 46.00 39.53
CA ILE A 682 0.61 44.62 39.52
C ILE A 682 -0.48 43.72 40.11
N VAL A 683 -0.92 42.73 39.34
CA VAL A 683 -1.81 41.67 39.82
C VAL A 683 -0.98 40.41 40.00
N ASN A 684 -0.68 40.05 41.25
CA ASN A 684 0.14 38.89 41.58
C ASN A 684 -0.62 37.56 41.41
N SER A 685 0.16 36.48 41.29
CA SER A 685 -0.31 35.10 41.06
C SER A 685 0.00 34.17 42.24
N LYS A 686 -0.78 33.09 42.35
CA LYS A 686 -0.61 31.93 43.24
C LYS A 686 0.35 30.86 42.69
N ASP A 687 0.97 31.10 41.54
CA ASP A 687 1.97 30.26 40.88
C ASP A 687 2.80 29.42 41.90
N PRO A 688 2.79 28.07 41.80
CA PRO A 688 2.28 27.25 40.67
C PRO A 688 0.81 26.84 40.77
N ALA A 689 0.06 27.34 41.74
CA ALA A 689 -1.37 27.02 41.87
C ALA A 689 -2.24 27.96 41.01
N ASP A 690 -3.36 27.44 40.50
CA ASP A 690 -4.32 28.21 39.71
C ASP A 690 -4.85 29.44 40.48
N ASP A 691 -4.87 30.60 39.83
CA ASP A 691 -5.49 31.80 40.38
C ASP A 691 -7.01 31.77 40.25
N SER A 692 -7.66 32.58 41.09
CA SER A 692 -9.06 32.95 40.91
C SER A 692 -9.17 34.23 40.07
N GLN A 693 -10.25 34.38 39.29
CA GLN A 693 -10.52 35.61 38.55
C GLN A 693 -10.59 36.81 39.51
N LEU A 694 -9.88 37.88 39.18
CA LEU A 694 -10.02 39.18 39.82
C LEU A 694 -11.07 40.01 39.09
N ILE A 695 -12.05 40.54 39.83
CA ILE A 695 -13.01 41.51 39.34
C ILE A 695 -12.69 42.87 39.97
N ILE A 696 -12.47 43.87 39.11
CA ILE A 696 -12.25 45.26 39.52
C ILE A 696 -13.43 46.07 39.00
N GLU A 697 -14.30 46.57 39.88
CA GLU A 697 -15.30 47.54 39.47
C GLU A 697 -14.77 48.98 39.66
N GLY A 698 -14.76 49.76 38.58
CA GLY A 698 -14.23 51.12 38.58
C GLY A 698 -13.24 51.38 37.47
N SER A 699 -12.05 51.85 37.82
CA SER A 699 -11.04 52.27 36.84
C SER A 699 -9.63 51.99 37.35
N VAL A 700 -8.77 51.52 36.45
CA VAL A 700 -7.35 51.31 36.72
C VAL A 700 -6.55 52.24 35.82
N ILE A 701 -5.65 53.00 36.43
CA ILE A 701 -4.70 53.87 35.77
C ILE A 701 -3.31 53.44 36.23
N ALA A 702 -2.51 52.96 35.29
CA ALA A 702 -1.14 52.56 35.53
C ALA A 702 -0.17 53.52 34.84
N ASN A 703 1.03 53.65 35.40
CA ASN A 703 2.08 54.57 34.97
C ASN A 703 1.54 56.01 34.80
N ALA A 704 0.80 56.49 35.79
CA ALA A 704 0.19 57.82 35.77
C ALA A 704 1.24 58.94 35.72
N LYS A 705 2.45 58.69 36.26
CA LYS A 705 3.59 59.61 36.17
C LYS A 705 4.18 59.68 34.76
N ARG A 706 3.94 58.67 33.92
CA ARG A 706 4.51 58.50 32.58
C ARG A 706 6.03 58.44 32.60
N ASP A 707 6.57 57.54 33.41
CA ASP A 707 7.99 57.20 33.33
C ASP A 707 8.21 56.35 32.07
N SER A 708 9.04 56.85 31.15
CA SER A 708 9.37 56.16 29.89
C SER A 708 10.26 54.94 30.08
N ALA A 709 10.88 54.78 31.27
CA ALA A 709 11.62 53.58 31.64
C ALA A 709 10.70 52.40 32.02
N ASN A 710 9.41 52.67 32.24
CA ASN A 710 8.45 51.65 32.64
C ASN A 710 7.89 50.90 31.42
N THR A 711 8.22 49.61 31.34
CA THR A 711 7.88 48.75 30.20
C THR A 711 6.63 47.89 30.42
N LYS A 712 6.09 47.81 31.66
CA LYS A 712 4.94 46.97 32.02
C LYS A 712 3.99 47.66 33.01
N PRO A 713 3.38 48.79 32.61
CA PRO A 713 2.55 49.59 33.51
C PRO A 713 1.39 48.79 34.13
N PHE A 714 0.70 47.95 33.35
CA PHE A 714 -0.27 47.00 33.88
C PHE A 714 0.29 45.59 33.74
N ASP A 715 0.67 44.98 34.86
CA ASP A 715 1.33 43.68 34.92
C ASP A 715 0.38 42.64 35.50
N ASN A 716 -0.29 41.89 34.62
CA ASN A 716 -1.18 40.81 35.00
C ASN A 716 -0.43 39.48 35.05
N LYS A 717 -0.09 39.03 36.26
CA LYS A 717 0.62 37.76 36.46
C LYS A 717 -0.33 36.59 36.65
N ARG A 718 -1.63 36.82 36.85
CA ARG A 718 -2.59 35.75 37.16
C ARG A 718 -2.85 34.83 35.98
N ASP A 719 -2.89 33.55 36.25
CA ASP A 719 -3.38 32.52 35.33
C ASP A 719 -4.50 31.71 35.98
N LEU A 720 -5.54 31.35 35.24
CA LEU A 720 -6.64 30.53 35.76
C LEU A 720 -6.38 29.03 35.54
N GLY A 721 -5.10 28.64 35.49
CA GLY A 721 -4.67 27.28 35.14
C GLY A 721 -4.72 26.95 33.64
N ASP A 722 -4.07 25.85 33.28
CA ASP A 722 -3.84 25.39 31.91
C ASP A 722 -5.11 25.02 31.13
N SER A 723 -6.20 24.73 31.86
CA SER A 723 -7.50 24.38 31.25
C SER A 723 -8.35 25.59 30.86
N ASN A 724 -7.96 26.80 31.27
CA ASN A 724 -8.75 28.00 31.01
C ASN A 724 -8.58 28.51 29.57
N ASN A 725 -9.56 28.20 28.74
CA ASN A 725 -9.57 28.61 27.32
C ASN A 725 -10.52 29.78 27.00
N THR A 726 -11.22 30.35 27.99
CA THR A 726 -12.31 31.32 27.73
C THR A 726 -12.51 32.41 28.78
N THR A 727 -12.01 32.26 30.00
CA THR A 727 -12.29 33.20 31.10
C THR A 727 -11.10 34.16 31.28
N PRO A 728 -11.30 35.49 31.40
CA PRO A 728 -10.19 36.41 31.67
C PRO A 728 -9.71 36.27 33.12
N SER A 729 -8.41 36.33 33.38
CA SER A 729 -7.89 36.30 34.76
C SER A 729 -8.16 37.61 35.49
N VAL A 730 -8.32 38.72 34.76
CA VAL A 730 -8.78 40.01 35.31
C VAL A 730 -9.93 40.58 34.49
N LYS A 731 -11.01 41.00 35.16
CA LYS A 731 -12.15 41.68 34.56
C LYS A 731 -12.31 43.08 35.15
N ILE A 732 -12.28 44.10 34.32
CA ILE A 732 -12.44 45.50 34.72
C ILE A 732 -13.82 45.97 34.28
N ILE A 733 -14.71 46.20 35.23
CA ILE A 733 -16.09 46.63 35.01
C ILE A 733 -16.18 48.12 35.27
N TYR A 734 -16.54 48.89 34.26
CA TYR A 734 -16.56 50.35 34.40
C TYR A 734 -17.73 50.85 35.25
N ARG A 735 -17.41 51.63 36.29
CA ARG A 735 -18.36 52.29 37.20
C ARG A 735 -18.28 53.81 37.03
N PRO A 736 -19.09 54.42 36.14
CA PRO A 736 -19.05 55.87 35.90
C PRO A 736 -19.44 56.70 37.12
N ASP A 737 -20.23 56.12 38.03
CA ASP A 737 -20.68 56.77 39.26
C ASP A 737 -19.52 57.19 40.16
N PHE A 738 -18.38 56.48 40.16
CA PHE A 738 -17.20 56.89 40.93
C PHE A 738 -16.62 58.22 40.44
N VAL A 739 -16.58 58.46 39.13
CA VAL A 739 -16.11 59.74 38.56
C VAL A 739 -17.15 60.83 38.78
N LEU A 740 -18.44 60.52 38.59
CA LEU A 740 -19.52 61.49 38.78
C LEU A 740 -19.64 61.94 40.23
N ASN A 741 -19.39 61.05 41.19
CA ASN A 741 -19.46 61.34 42.63
C ASN A 741 -18.11 61.80 43.23
N ALA A 742 -17.03 61.86 42.45
CA ALA A 742 -15.71 62.28 42.94
C ALA A 742 -15.73 63.71 43.54
N PRO A 743 -14.74 64.06 44.39
CA PRO A 743 -14.61 65.43 44.89
C PRO A 743 -14.53 66.48 43.77
N PRO A 744 -15.18 67.66 43.90
CA PRO A 744 -15.13 68.74 42.90
C PRO A 744 -13.72 69.12 42.46
N LEU A 745 -12.75 69.10 43.40
CA LEU A 745 -11.34 69.39 43.17
C LEU A 745 -10.67 68.52 42.10
N ILE A 746 -11.23 67.33 41.84
CA ILE A 746 -10.73 66.36 40.84
C ILE A 746 -11.62 66.38 39.58
N ARG A 747 -12.87 66.83 39.68
CA ARG A 747 -13.82 66.91 38.56
C ARG A 747 -13.64 68.16 37.69
N TYR A 748 -13.16 69.28 38.24
CA TYR A 748 -13.04 70.56 37.56
C TYR A 748 -11.59 71.06 37.47
N SER A 749 -11.28 71.86 36.44
CA SER A 749 -10.01 72.57 36.36
C SER A 749 -10.00 73.72 37.38
N ASN A 750 -9.04 73.73 38.29
CA ASN A 750 -8.85 74.83 39.24
C ASN A 750 -8.05 75.97 38.57
N TYR A 751 -8.64 77.16 38.50
CA TYR A 751 -7.96 78.37 38.03
C TYR A 751 -7.52 79.21 39.23
N ASN A 752 -6.28 79.70 39.20
CA ASN A 752 -5.80 80.66 40.19
C ASN A 752 -5.43 81.96 39.47
N PHE A 753 -6.16 83.03 39.76
CA PHE A 753 -5.88 84.36 39.24
C PHE A 753 -5.04 85.10 40.28
N HIS A 754 -3.85 85.58 39.87
CA HIS A 754 -3.06 86.50 40.68
C HIS A 754 -2.71 87.71 39.85
N GLU A 755 -2.80 88.89 40.47
CA GLU A 755 -2.35 90.13 39.88
C GLU A 755 -0.82 90.13 39.85
N VAL A 756 -0.24 90.27 38.66
CA VAL A 756 1.19 90.51 38.48
C VAL A 756 1.39 92.01 38.32
N ALA A 757 2.17 92.62 39.22
CA ALA A 757 2.55 94.01 39.07
C ALA A 757 3.30 94.21 37.73
N PRO A 758 2.97 95.25 36.94
CA PRO A 758 3.67 95.50 35.68
C PRO A 758 5.16 95.73 35.98
N GLN A 759 6.02 94.92 35.36
CA GLN A 759 7.46 95.18 35.36
C GLN A 759 7.67 96.47 34.56
N GLY A 760 8.06 97.54 35.24
CA GLY A 760 8.47 98.79 34.60
C GLY A 760 9.61 98.50 33.63
N GLN A 761 9.44 98.92 32.38
CA GLN A 761 10.46 98.84 31.33
C GLN A 761 11.67 99.71 31.66
#